data_AF-A0A2E3D4R7-F1
#
_entry.id   AF-A0A2E3D4R7-F1
#
_cell.length_a   1.000
_cell.length_b   1.000
_cell.length_c   1.000
_cell.angle_alpha   90.00
_cell.angle_beta   90.00
_cell.angle_gamma   90.00
#
_symmetry.space_group_name_H-M   'P 1'
#
loop_
_entity.id
_entity.type
_entity.pdbx_description
1 polymer ?
#
loop_
_entity_poly.entity_id
_entity_poly.type
_entity_poly.pdbx_seq_one_letter_code
_entity_poly.pdbx_strand_id
1 'polypeptide(L)'
;MFTLPENLGLDRFYYHFEENPNVVIAAVALSDVTPYVRVGWFAAQGEQKEYRGLNVTALNELISGFSYTEPDTDGDGVPDSADNCPVDANADQADTDGNGVGDVCDGGVEPIDSDGDGWLDSEDNCPFTFNSDQADSDGNGIGDACDSGLPLDSDNDGVPDSDDAFPNDASEQNDADGDQVGDNSDACPFLAGSNQTLADCADPGVNMAGVYLIDWTGSGTEFDESTQGCVNITETSGSDLVQVEQIGNQVILRGEDEEGSWEDLGTIAANGDFTFSSSDTNFSFTLSGTFASGSSFNGSYTEEEGGCSETGTVVFTAGTAIQESAVLASGIVWFESDSWYDQASQQEQRFFEYGVITDSAAESFFEYNTSTGNWDELLDDDVEQFITANGLDTALDRYTISGYVNSGETAILNPLQEDGTTVSTLVTSHVDLLEINVEGKPMATLLSPDFKAGLDAADVFTTGARAYVATITEQTESYRFWCDDDWNLYVATNYNCANVVATDWQDLDSDGQSDPVAATALNDVVYTPAEFTNGTITSGGLWVGQGWDVGGSFSVNIFLISDDGTTGGTNPVAKVVKFYDSAPNYWGDKIVIDEISFTATSLGGIDIVQWDVPEVAAKITELDVYELHPYIFVESTLDGTPLVRRGERTLQDMEETEVLFNTTARDQILAAFSTIAGIYMNSTESVLFTMLPNGMYFGIQWAEVNGFIGFERGGYEHFGSELYINTDQNNDGEALFCDLAAGNTCADLLYDVDVSGSALTIFPGTVDEFVLGRETLTASGLVGAWYLQNDSVLFMFLPGGEYFAIQWEEVNGFVGFERGTYSLNADVLTVTVDQNNDGEALICNAAAASCAAQDLTISLTGDQLIIDPSGDAVTFDRAL
;
A
#
# COMPACT_ATOMS: atom_id res chain seq x y z
N MET A 1 2.33 69.67 32.33
CA MET A 1 2.94 70.84 31.64
C MET A 1 3.36 71.85 32.68
N PHE A 2 4.65 72.16 32.76
CA PHE A 2 5.17 73.27 33.58
C PHE A 2 5.89 74.26 32.66
N THR A 3 5.82 75.55 32.96
CA THR A 3 6.50 76.61 32.20
C THR A 3 7.77 77.03 32.95
N LEU A 4 8.92 77.03 32.26
CA LEU A 4 10.20 77.47 32.82
C LEU A 4 10.24 79.00 33.01
N PRO A 5 10.84 79.56 34.09
CA PRO A 5 10.93 81.00 34.29
C PRO A 5 11.99 81.70 33.40
N GLU A 6 11.69 82.93 33.00
CA GLU A 6 12.38 83.81 32.03
C GLU A 6 13.87 84.17 32.30
N ASN A 7 14.51 83.67 33.36
CA ASN A 7 15.86 84.12 33.73
C ASN A 7 17.02 83.33 33.10
N LEU A 8 16.75 82.41 32.18
CA LEU A 8 17.80 81.77 31.37
C LEU A 8 18.07 82.60 30.11
N GLY A 9 18.61 83.80 30.33
CA GLY A 9 19.14 84.68 29.29
C GLY A 9 20.40 84.10 28.64
N LEU A 10 20.23 83.79 27.36
CA LEU A 10 21.20 83.37 26.34
C LEU A 10 22.39 84.33 26.21
N ASP A 11 23.55 83.81 25.79
CA ASP A 11 24.36 84.52 24.77
C ASP A 11 25.44 83.63 24.14
N ARG A 12 25.09 82.96 23.03
CA ARG A 12 25.69 83.19 21.69
C ARG A 12 25.25 82.09 20.69
N PHE A 13 24.33 82.53 19.84
CA PHE A 13 23.87 82.00 18.54
C PHE A 13 24.99 81.39 17.67
N TYR A 14 24.75 80.41 16.80
CA TYR A 14 23.73 80.33 15.75
C TYR A 14 23.47 78.86 15.36
N TYR A 15 22.22 78.41 15.32
CA TYR A 15 21.56 77.82 14.13
C TYR A 15 20.07 77.55 14.44
N HIS A 16 19.22 77.90 13.47
CA HIS A 16 17.77 77.72 13.47
C HIS A 16 17.39 76.24 13.37
N PHE A 17 16.44 75.80 14.19
CA PHE A 17 15.49 74.75 13.83
C PHE A 17 14.09 75.29 14.14
N GLU A 18 13.36 75.66 13.10
CA GLU A 18 11.91 75.78 13.18
C GLU A 18 11.32 74.36 13.10
N GLU A 19 10.38 74.12 14.01
CA GLU A 19 9.46 72.99 14.10
C GLU A 19 10.02 71.64 14.60
N ASN A 20 10.06 71.56 15.95
CA ASN A 20 9.87 70.41 16.85
C ASN A 20 10.38 69.04 16.36
N PRO A 21 11.42 68.50 17.01
CA PRO A 21 11.16 67.71 18.23
C PRO A 21 12.27 67.92 19.29
N ASN A 22 12.08 67.70 20.59
CA ASN A 22 11.95 66.40 21.22
C ASN A 22 11.53 66.58 22.68
N VAL A 23 10.58 65.75 23.09
CA VAL A 23 10.10 65.56 24.46
C VAL A 23 11.24 65.04 25.33
N VAL A 24 11.41 65.64 26.50
CA VAL A 24 12.21 65.10 27.60
C VAL A 24 11.29 64.16 28.39
N ILE A 25 11.57 62.86 28.37
CA ILE A 25 10.94 61.91 29.29
C ILE A 25 11.86 61.76 30.49
N ALA A 26 11.34 62.12 31.67
CA ALA A 26 11.93 61.77 32.95
C ALA A 26 11.10 60.61 33.52
N ALA A 27 11.68 59.42 33.57
CA ALA A 27 11.10 58.30 34.29
C ALA A 27 11.77 58.19 35.66
N VAL A 28 10.95 58.00 36.69
CA VAL A 28 11.40 57.58 38.02
C VAL A 28 11.17 56.08 38.07
N ALA A 29 12.25 55.29 38.09
CA ALA A 29 12.16 53.85 38.29
C ALA A 29 12.26 53.56 39.80
N LEU A 30 11.31 52.78 40.32
CA LEU A 30 11.16 52.49 41.76
C LEU A 30 11.82 51.17 42.21
N SER A 31 12.58 50.50 41.35
CA SER A 31 13.14 49.17 41.65
C SER A 31 14.59 49.20 42.17
N ASP A 32 14.89 50.07 43.14
CA ASP A 32 15.99 49.88 44.10
C ASP A 32 16.06 51.07 45.07
N VAL A 33 16.58 50.81 46.27
CA VAL A 33 16.47 51.56 47.55
C VAL A 33 16.86 53.06 47.56
N THR A 34 17.11 53.71 46.41
CA THR A 34 17.18 55.18 46.27
C THR A 34 16.73 55.65 44.87
N PRO A 35 15.77 56.59 44.77
CA PRO A 35 15.27 57.07 43.48
C PRO A 35 16.28 57.98 42.78
N TYR A 36 16.43 57.80 41.47
CA TYR A 36 17.23 58.68 40.61
C TYR A 36 16.50 59.03 39.31
N VAL A 37 16.78 60.21 38.76
CA VAL A 37 16.15 60.70 37.52
C VAL A 37 17.11 60.50 36.36
N ARG A 38 16.68 59.77 35.31
CA ARG A 38 17.38 59.79 34.00
C ARG A 38 16.68 60.77 33.07
N VAL A 39 17.49 61.50 32.32
CA VAL A 39 17.05 62.43 31.28
C VAL A 39 17.67 61.97 29.97
N GLY A 40 16.85 61.72 28.94
CA GLY A 40 17.30 61.24 27.63
C GLY A 40 16.60 61.91 26.46
N TRP A 41 17.14 61.68 25.27
CA TRP A 41 16.60 62.04 23.95
C TRP A 41 16.90 60.90 22.97
N PHE A 42 16.09 60.72 21.92
CA PHE A 42 16.34 59.73 20.87
C PHE A 42 17.45 60.20 19.90
N ALA A 43 18.37 59.30 19.54
CA ALA A 43 19.35 59.48 18.47
C ALA A 43 19.38 58.22 17.59
N ALA A 44 19.55 58.40 16.28
CA ALA A 44 19.67 57.29 15.34
C ALA A 44 21.03 56.56 15.50
N GLN A 45 21.06 55.28 15.11
CA GLN A 45 22.17 54.36 15.33
C GLN A 45 23.48 54.86 14.68
N GLY A 46 24.55 55.03 15.47
CA GLY A 46 25.91 55.28 14.99
C GLY A 46 26.60 56.60 15.41
N GLU A 47 25.93 57.56 16.05
CA GLU A 47 26.59 58.78 16.54
C GLU A 47 27.11 58.66 17.99
N GLN A 48 28.40 58.92 18.22
CA GLN A 48 28.95 59.13 19.57
C GLN A 48 29.03 60.62 19.92
N LYS A 49 28.37 61.04 21.02
CA LYS A 49 28.63 62.35 21.67
C LYS A 49 28.60 62.28 23.21
N GLU A 50 29.45 63.09 23.83
CA GLU A 50 29.68 63.23 25.27
C GLU A 50 28.45 63.68 26.08
N TYR A 51 28.19 62.99 27.20
CA TYR A 51 27.15 63.32 28.19
C TYR A 51 27.57 64.47 29.13
N ARG A 52 26.67 65.42 29.42
CA ARG A 52 26.85 66.40 30.51
C ARG A 52 25.65 66.38 31.46
N GLY A 53 25.89 66.11 32.74
CA GLY A 53 24.86 65.97 33.77
C GLY A 53 24.37 67.29 34.39
N LEU A 54 23.19 67.22 35.02
CA LEU A 54 22.59 68.28 35.85
C LEU A 54 23.39 68.48 37.14
N ASN A 55 23.45 69.73 37.64
CA ASN A 55 24.08 69.99 38.93
C ASN A 55 23.12 69.71 40.09
N VAL A 56 23.70 69.44 41.27
CA VAL A 56 23.00 69.04 42.50
C VAL A 56 21.96 70.10 42.96
N THR A 57 22.17 71.37 42.63
CA THR A 57 21.24 72.45 43.00
C THR A 57 19.94 72.37 42.21
N ALA A 58 20.01 72.13 40.89
CA ALA A 58 18.84 71.96 40.04
C ALA A 58 18.06 70.67 40.37
N LEU A 59 18.77 69.62 40.80
CA LEU A 59 18.15 68.37 41.27
C LEU A 59 17.32 68.58 42.55
N ASN A 60 17.85 69.33 43.51
CA ASN A 60 17.19 69.53 44.80
C ASN A 60 15.92 70.40 44.73
N GLU A 61 15.87 71.36 43.80
CA GLU A 61 14.65 72.17 43.58
C GLU A 61 13.50 71.33 43.00
N LEU A 62 13.82 70.38 42.10
CA LEU A 62 12.84 69.47 41.50
C LEU A 62 12.22 68.51 42.53
N ILE A 63 13.06 67.97 43.43
CA ILE A 63 12.64 67.04 44.49
C ILE A 63 11.73 67.72 45.52
N SER A 64 11.95 69.01 45.82
CA SER A 64 11.20 69.73 46.87
C SER A 64 9.75 70.07 46.53
N GLY A 65 9.31 69.85 45.28
CA GLY A 65 7.97 70.19 44.79
C GLY A 65 6.98 69.02 44.69
N PHE A 66 7.40 67.79 44.98
CA PHE A 66 6.56 66.59 44.87
C PHE A 66 6.00 66.18 46.23
N SER A 67 4.68 66.02 46.32
CA SER A 67 4.03 65.23 47.38
C SER A 67 3.24 64.13 46.69
N TYR A 68 3.69 62.89 46.88
CA TYR A 68 3.06 61.68 46.39
C TYR A 68 2.48 60.94 47.59
N THR A 69 1.23 60.49 47.47
CA THR A 69 0.59 59.62 48.46
C THR A 69 0.47 58.29 47.75
N GLU A 70 1.06 57.24 48.31
CA GLU A 70 1.01 55.91 47.71
C GLU A 70 -0.47 55.47 47.59
N PRO A 71 -0.91 54.98 46.42
CA PRO A 71 -2.22 54.34 46.26
C PRO A 71 -2.36 53.16 47.23
N ASP A 72 -3.57 53.00 47.77
CA ASP A 72 -4.02 51.89 48.63
C ASP A 72 -5.44 51.58 48.12
N THR A 73 -5.50 50.66 47.17
CA THR A 73 -6.62 50.42 46.28
C THR A 73 -7.77 49.70 46.99
N ASP A 74 -7.46 48.80 47.93
CA ASP A 74 -8.46 48.08 48.71
C ASP A 74 -8.71 48.67 50.11
N GLY A 75 -7.87 49.61 50.55
CA GLY A 75 -8.03 50.38 51.78
C GLY A 75 -7.67 49.61 53.04
N ASP A 76 -6.84 48.58 52.95
CA ASP A 76 -6.45 47.74 54.08
C ASP A 76 -5.36 48.37 54.98
N GLY A 77 -4.72 49.44 54.48
CA GLY A 77 -3.68 50.20 55.16
C GLY A 77 -2.25 49.87 54.72
N VAL A 78 -2.08 48.98 53.76
CA VAL A 78 -0.84 48.68 53.05
C VAL A 78 -0.92 49.30 51.64
N PRO A 79 0.05 50.12 51.21
CA PRO A 79 -0.03 50.72 49.88
C PRO A 79 0.23 49.69 48.78
N ASP A 80 -0.45 49.79 47.63
CA ASP A 80 -0.42 48.84 46.50
C ASP A 80 0.98 48.35 46.12
N SER A 81 1.99 49.21 46.24
CA SER A 81 3.39 48.90 45.92
C SER A 81 4.08 47.92 46.90
N ALA A 82 3.49 47.70 48.06
CA ALA A 82 4.00 46.89 49.16
C ALA A 82 2.93 45.92 49.69
N ASP A 83 1.81 45.81 48.98
CA ASP A 83 0.69 44.96 49.29
C ASP A 83 0.80 43.67 48.46
N ASN A 84 0.83 42.51 49.13
CA ASN A 84 0.87 41.21 48.48
C ASN A 84 -0.51 40.74 47.97
N CYS A 85 -1.57 41.50 48.22
CA CYS A 85 -2.88 41.38 47.57
C CYS A 85 -3.51 42.75 47.23
N PRO A 86 -2.97 43.52 46.25
CA PRO A 86 -3.28 44.95 46.02
C PRO A 86 -4.74 45.37 45.77
N VAL A 87 -5.66 44.41 45.64
CA VAL A 87 -7.08 44.64 45.37
C VAL A 87 -8.00 43.90 46.35
N ASP A 88 -7.45 43.08 47.25
CA ASP A 88 -8.16 42.19 48.16
C ASP A 88 -7.62 42.33 49.58
N ALA A 89 -8.29 43.19 50.36
CA ALA A 89 -7.81 43.66 51.67
C ALA A 89 -7.29 42.56 52.62
N ASN A 90 -6.00 42.59 52.93
CA ASN A 90 -5.30 41.65 53.78
C ASN A 90 -4.19 42.35 54.63
N ALA A 91 -4.64 43.21 55.55
CA ALA A 91 -3.75 44.09 56.33
C ALA A 91 -2.64 43.41 57.17
N ASP A 92 -2.70 42.08 57.34
CA ASP A 92 -1.65 41.29 58.00
C ASP A 92 -0.56 40.80 57.05
N GLN A 93 -0.77 40.90 55.74
CA GLN A 93 0.14 40.49 54.67
C GLN A 93 0.63 39.05 54.88
N ALA A 94 -0.26 38.21 55.40
CA ALA A 94 0.03 36.80 55.60
C ALA A 94 0.35 36.16 54.25
N ASP A 95 1.50 35.50 54.20
CA ASP A 95 2.07 34.81 53.05
C ASP A 95 2.72 33.56 53.62
N THR A 96 1.91 32.51 53.73
CA THR A 96 2.21 31.30 54.50
C THR A 96 3.27 30.44 53.82
N ASP A 97 3.34 30.46 52.48
CA ASP A 97 4.32 29.73 51.68
C ASP A 97 5.53 30.60 51.27
N GLY A 98 5.43 31.92 51.35
CA GLY A 98 6.52 32.87 51.12
C GLY A 98 6.76 33.20 49.65
N ASN A 99 5.77 32.99 48.78
CA ASN A 99 5.88 33.21 47.33
C ASN A 99 5.71 34.69 46.92
N GLY A 100 5.34 35.57 47.87
CA GLY A 100 5.15 37.00 47.65
C GLY A 100 3.74 37.41 47.21
N VAL A 101 2.81 36.47 47.09
CA VAL A 101 1.36 36.66 46.94
C VAL A 101 0.71 36.39 48.30
N GLY A 102 -0.22 37.23 48.75
CA GLY A 102 -0.83 37.05 50.07
C GLY A 102 -1.86 35.92 50.09
N ASP A 103 -1.97 35.21 51.22
CA ASP A 103 -2.88 34.06 51.46
C ASP A 103 -4.34 34.31 51.04
N VAL A 104 -4.77 35.59 50.97
CA VAL A 104 -6.15 36.01 50.65
C VAL A 104 -6.41 36.03 49.15
N CYS A 105 -5.39 36.33 48.33
CA CYS A 105 -5.47 36.37 46.87
C CYS A 105 -4.66 35.23 46.22
N ASP A 106 -3.93 34.46 47.02
CA ASP A 106 -3.29 33.22 46.61
C ASP A 106 -4.37 32.16 46.34
N GLY A 107 -4.64 31.93 45.06
CA GLY A 107 -5.59 30.94 44.57
C GLY A 107 -5.17 29.48 44.79
N GLY A 108 -4.01 29.23 45.41
CA GLY A 108 -3.54 27.89 45.78
C GLY A 108 -3.14 27.01 44.60
N VAL A 109 -2.72 27.60 43.48
CA VAL A 109 -2.17 26.87 42.33
C VAL A 109 -0.75 27.37 42.13
N GLU A 110 0.22 26.62 42.63
CA GLU A 110 1.64 26.80 42.29
C GLU A 110 1.80 26.69 40.76
N PRO A 111 2.73 27.45 40.14
CA PRO A 111 3.33 27.04 38.88
C PRO A 111 4.13 25.76 39.17
N ILE A 112 3.60 24.62 38.71
CA ILE A 112 4.23 23.32 38.89
C ILE A 112 5.26 23.16 37.75
N ASP A 113 6.44 22.67 38.11
CA ASP A 113 7.47 22.13 37.22
C ASP A 113 7.68 20.69 37.74
N SER A 114 6.93 19.77 37.14
CA SER A 114 6.70 18.42 37.63
C SER A 114 7.90 17.51 37.41
N ASP A 115 8.76 17.81 36.44
CA ASP A 115 9.95 17.03 36.10
C ASP A 115 11.28 17.72 36.49
N GLY A 116 11.25 19.01 36.83
CA GLY A 116 12.35 19.80 37.34
C GLY A 116 13.34 20.26 36.27
N ASP A 117 12.91 20.39 35.01
CA ASP A 117 13.77 20.73 33.88
C ASP A 117 14.04 22.23 33.70
N GLY A 118 13.26 23.06 34.39
CA GLY A 118 13.36 24.52 34.38
C GLY A 118 12.28 25.23 33.57
N TRP A 119 11.37 24.50 32.91
CA TRP A 119 10.13 24.98 32.33
C TRP A 119 8.96 24.62 33.25
N LEU A 120 7.93 25.46 33.26
CA LEU A 120 6.73 25.19 34.07
C LEU A 120 5.81 24.25 33.28
N ASP A 121 5.06 23.35 33.92
CA ASP A 121 4.12 22.41 33.27
C ASP A 121 3.16 23.09 32.27
N SER A 122 2.88 24.39 32.43
CA SER A 122 2.03 25.18 31.53
C SER A 122 2.74 25.76 30.30
N GLU A 123 4.07 25.70 30.28
CA GLU A 123 4.99 26.23 29.27
C GLU A 123 6.00 25.16 28.80
N ASP A 124 5.85 23.93 29.29
CA ASP A 124 6.71 22.77 29.06
C ASP A 124 6.04 21.84 28.05
N ASN A 125 6.74 21.52 26.95
CA ASN A 125 6.26 20.59 25.92
C ASN A 125 6.39 19.12 26.35
N CYS A 126 7.08 18.83 27.46
CA CYS A 126 7.10 17.55 28.14
C CYS A 126 6.93 17.67 29.66
N PRO A 127 5.75 18.07 30.16
CA PRO A 127 5.52 18.41 31.58
C PRO A 127 5.90 17.35 32.62
N PHE A 128 6.17 16.11 32.22
CA PHE A 128 6.51 15.01 33.11
C PHE A 128 7.83 14.30 32.74
N THR A 129 8.55 14.79 31.72
CA THR A 129 9.76 14.16 31.19
C THR A 129 10.83 15.19 30.89
N PHE A 130 11.82 15.24 31.78
CA PHE A 130 12.88 16.25 31.79
C PHE A 130 13.48 16.53 30.39
N ASN A 131 13.31 17.76 29.88
CA ASN A 131 13.85 18.21 28.59
C ASN A 131 14.11 19.72 28.53
N SER A 132 15.09 20.20 29.31
CA SER A 132 15.36 21.63 29.49
C SER A 132 15.62 22.45 28.20
N ASP A 133 15.92 21.79 27.08
CA ASP A 133 16.09 22.40 25.76
C ASP A 133 14.78 22.63 25.00
N GLN A 134 13.69 21.98 25.44
CA GLN A 134 12.35 22.03 24.84
C GLN A 134 12.41 21.74 23.34
N ALA A 135 13.28 20.79 22.96
CA ALA A 135 13.31 20.28 21.60
C ALA A 135 11.94 19.68 21.26
N ASP A 136 11.44 20.05 20.10
CA ASP A 136 10.13 19.75 19.51
C ASP A 136 10.37 19.81 18.02
N SER A 137 11.04 18.78 17.52
CA SER A 137 11.67 18.78 16.21
C SER A 137 10.62 18.71 15.11
N ASP A 138 9.48 18.04 15.35
CA ASP A 138 8.33 17.99 14.45
C ASP A 138 7.34 19.16 14.64
N GLY A 139 7.50 19.95 15.71
CA GLY A 139 6.70 21.15 15.98
C GLY A 139 5.25 20.85 16.37
N ASN A 140 4.95 19.61 16.78
CA ASN A 140 3.59 19.18 17.14
C ASN A 140 3.16 19.71 18.53
N GLY A 141 4.09 20.28 19.31
CA GLY A 141 3.88 20.84 20.64
C GLY A 141 4.09 19.86 21.80
N ILE A 142 4.52 18.63 21.49
CA ILE A 142 4.99 17.58 22.41
C ILE A 142 6.50 17.51 22.22
N GLY A 143 7.28 17.63 23.29
CA GLY A 143 8.75 17.63 23.13
C GLY A 143 9.30 16.25 22.78
N ASP A 144 10.41 16.21 22.06
CA ASP A 144 11.09 14.98 21.60
C ASP A 144 11.34 13.97 22.73
N ALA A 145 11.48 14.46 23.97
CA ALA A 145 11.77 13.62 25.13
C ALA A 145 10.56 12.81 25.63
N CYS A 146 9.35 13.28 25.37
CA CYS A 146 8.09 12.65 25.77
C CYS A 146 7.21 12.28 24.59
N ASP A 147 7.59 12.66 23.38
CA ASP A 147 7.01 12.12 22.18
C ASP A 147 7.34 10.63 22.07
N SER A 148 6.30 9.82 22.16
CA SER A 148 6.37 8.36 22.14
C SER A 148 5.33 7.76 21.21
N GLY A 149 4.69 8.61 20.40
CA GLY A 149 3.57 8.25 19.53
C GLY A 149 3.97 8.09 18.08
N LEU A 150 4.86 8.95 17.58
CA LEU A 150 5.29 9.00 16.19
C LEU A 150 6.83 8.88 16.08
N PRO A 151 7.37 8.40 14.95
CA PRO A 151 8.80 8.57 14.66
C PRO A 151 9.17 10.05 14.64
N LEU A 152 10.41 10.38 15.04
CA LEU A 152 10.94 11.74 14.90
C LEU A 152 10.97 12.12 13.41
N ASP A 153 10.48 13.31 13.08
CA ASP A 153 10.48 13.93 11.74
C ASP A 153 10.83 15.41 11.95
N SER A 154 12.10 15.74 11.84
CA SER A 154 12.71 16.99 12.32
C SER A 154 12.47 18.21 11.41
N ASP A 155 11.99 18.00 10.19
CA ASP A 155 11.60 19.08 9.27
C ASP A 155 10.15 18.99 8.77
N ASN A 156 9.43 17.95 9.20
CA ASN A 156 8.01 17.73 9.02
C ASN A 156 7.64 17.62 7.53
N ASP A 157 8.42 16.85 6.78
CA ASP A 157 8.14 16.50 5.37
C ASP A 157 7.45 15.15 5.19
N GLY A 158 7.25 14.41 6.28
CA GLY A 158 6.56 13.13 6.28
C GLY A 158 7.46 11.91 6.27
N VAL A 159 8.77 12.08 6.11
CA VAL A 159 9.75 10.99 6.18
C VAL A 159 10.41 11.00 7.55
N PRO A 160 10.36 9.90 8.33
CA PRO A 160 11.05 9.83 9.62
C PRO A 160 12.55 10.11 9.50
N ASP A 161 13.15 10.76 10.50
CA ASP A 161 14.59 11.08 10.58
C ASP A 161 15.53 9.89 10.34
N SER A 162 15.06 8.66 10.60
CA SER A 162 15.85 7.45 10.35
C SER A 162 15.85 7.00 8.89
N ASP A 163 14.84 7.42 8.14
CA ASP A 163 14.55 7.03 6.76
C ASP A 163 14.79 8.21 5.79
N ASP A 164 15.01 9.41 6.33
CA ASP A 164 15.31 10.64 5.59
C ASP A 164 16.84 10.85 5.46
N ALA A 165 17.31 11.02 4.22
CA ALA A 165 18.71 11.34 3.94
C ALA A 165 19.09 12.77 4.40
N PHE A 166 18.13 13.69 4.48
CA PHE A 166 18.33 15.06 4.96
C PHE A 166 17.27 15.46 6.01
N PRO A 167 17.37 14.94 7.26
CA PRO A 167 16.39 15.14 8.35
C PRO A 167 16.16 16.59 8.83
N ASN A 168 16.69 17.60 8.16
CA ASN A 168 16.52 19.01 8.54
C ASN A 168 16.27 19.90 7.30
N ASP A 169 16.00 19.31 6.14
CA ASP A 169 15.66 19.96 4.88
C ASP A 169 14.46 19.29 4.21
N ALA A 170 13.26 19.72 4.59
CA ALA A 170 11.98 19.24 4.05
C ALA A 170 11.80 19.31 2.51
N SER A 171 12.78 19.87 1.78
CA SER A 171 12.79 19.85 0.31
C SER A 171 13.64 18.74 -0.29
N GLU A 172 14.26 17.88 0.52
CA GLU A 172 15.18 16.83 0.11
C GLU A 172 15.02 15.59 0.99
N GLN A 173 14.41 14.52 0.47
CA GLN A 173 14.20 13.28 1.23
C GLN A 173 15.23 12.20 0.88
N ASN A 174 15.72 12.25 -0.35
CA ASN A 174 16.49 11.17 -0.99
C ASN A 174 17.86 11.68 -1.44
N ASP A 175 18.86 10.81 -1.34
CA ASP A 175 20.24 10.99 -1.83
C ASP A 175 20.60 9.74 -2.63
N ALA A 176 20.07 9.63 -3.87
CA ALA A 176 20.11 8.39 -4.63
C ALA A 176 21.54 7.92 -4.95
N ASP A 177 22.50 8.84 -5.07
CA ASP A 177 23.90 8.51 -5.30
C ASP A 177 24.82 8.58 -4.07
N GLY A 178 24.29 9.03 -2.93
CA GLY A 178 25.02 9.09 -1.65
C GLY A 178 26.09 10.19 -1.59
N ASP A 179 25.99 11.24 -2.40
CA ASP A 179 26.97 12.33 -2.46
C ASP A 179 26.74 13.47 -1.46
N GLN A 180 25.67 13.37 -0.66
CA GLN A 180 25.20 14.34 0.34
C GLN A 180 24.62 15.61 -0.28
N VAL A 181 24.12 15.53 -1.51
CA VAL A 181 23.28 16.54 -2.16
C VAL A 181 21.96 15.85 -2.51
N GLY A 182 20.85 16.39 -2.01
CA GLY A 182 19.56 15.76 -2.24
C GLY A 182 19.13 15.82 -3.70
N ASP A 183 18.37 14.81 -4.12
CA ASP A 183 17.98 14.58 -5.51
C ASP A 183 17.31 15.80 -6.18
N ASN A 184 16.56 16.62 -5.43
CA ASN A 184 15.86 17.78 -5.98
C ASN A 184 16.83 18.93 -6.32
N SER A 185 17.95 19.01 -5.61
CA SER A 185 19.03 19.99 -5.81
C SER A 185 20.19 19.44 -6.62
N ASP A 186 20.30 18.13 -6.78
CA ASP A 186 21.38 17.50 -7.52
C ASP A 186 21.23 17.71 -9.03
N ALA A 187 22.31 18.19 -9.67
CA ALA A 187 22.32 18.35 -11.12
C ALA A 187 22.38 17.02 -11.89
N CYS A 188 22.84 15.97 -11.21
CA CYS A 188 23.08 14.61 -11.64
C CYS A 188 22.73 13.63 -10.49
N PRO A 189 21.44 13.44 -10.14
CA PRO A 189 20.98 12.72 -8.94
C PRO A 189 21.48 11.28 -8.76
N PHE A 190 22.04 10.68 -9.81
CA PHE A 190 22.50 9.30 -9.83
C PHE A 190 24.02 9.21 -10.12
N LEU A 191 24.81 10.27 -9.88
CA LEU A 191 26.25 10.35 -10.18
C LEU A 191 27.07 10.99 -9.05
N ALA A 192 27.52 10.14 -8.12
CA ALA A 192 28.19 10.62 -6.92
C ALA A 192 29.47 11.44 -7.17
N GLY A 193 29.63 12.53 -6.40
CA GLY A 193 30.86 13.32 -6.37
C GLY A 193 31.07 14.15 -7.64
N SER A 194 29.99 14.50 -8.31
CA SER A 194 29.97 15.44 -9.43
C SER A 194 30.41 16.84 -8.97
N ASN A 195 30.66 17.77 -9.91
CA ASN A 195 30.82 19.19 -9.52
C ASN A 195 29.46 19.89 -9.42
N GLN A 196 28.38 19.12 -9.36
CA GLN A 196 27.00 19.59 -9.31
C GLN A 196 26.70 20.51 -10.51
N THR A 197 27.13 20.06 -11.70
CA THR A 197 26.85 20.73 -12.97
C THR A 197 26.25 19.77 -13.97
N LEU A 198 25.26 20.23 -14.75
CA LEU A 198 24.67 19.49 -15.87
C LEU A 198 25.69 19.00 -16.92
N ALA A 199 26.93 19.49 -16.90
CA ALA A 199 27.99 19.02 -17.78
C ALA A 199 28.63 17.70 -17.32
N ASP A 200 28.54 17.39 -16.02
CA ASP A 200 29.10 16.18 -15.43
C ASP A 200 28.28 14.94 -15.85
N CYS A 201 26.96 15.08 -15.96
CA CYS A 201 26.05 14.06 -16.47
C CYS A 201 25.61 14.25 -17.93
N ALA A 202 26.42 14.93 -18.74
CA ALA A 202 26.08 15.15 -20.14
C ALA A 202 25.99 13.83 -20.94
N ASP A 203 25.02 13.74 -21.84
CA ASP A 203 24.86 12.62 -22.78
C ASP A 203 26.18 12.28 -23.50
N PRO A 204 26.71 11.05 -23.32
CA PRO A 204 27.97 10.61 -23.90
C PRO A 204 27.89 10.31 -25.41
N GLY A 205 26.71 10.43 -26.03
CA GLY A 205 26.45 10.14 -27.43
C GLY A 205 26.23 8.64 -27.72
N VAL A 206 26.03 7.85 -26.68
CA VAL A 206 25.59 6.45 -26.72
C VAL A 206 24.31 6.35 -25.90
N ASN A 207 23.33 5.60 -26.40
CA ASN A 207 22.06 5.38 -25.72
C ASN A 207 21.86 3.88 -25.50
N MET A 208 21.82 3.48 -24.23
CA MET A 208 21.61 2.12 -23.74
C MET A 208 20.16 1.90 -23.27
N ALA A 209 19.33 2.95 -23.21
CA ALA A 209 17.94 2.84 -22.79
C ALA A 209 17.16 1.85 -23.65
N GLY A 210 16.25 1.11 -23.01
CA GLY A 210 15.41 0.10 -23.63
C GLY A 210 15.17 -1.08 -22.71
N VAL A 211 14.44 -2.07 -23.22
CA VAL A 211 14.07 -3.27 -22.46
C VAL A 211 14.92 -4.45 -22.90
N TYR A 212 15.43 -5.19 -21.91
CA TYR A 212 16.33 -6.30 -22.10
C TYR A 212 15.84 -7.52 -21.33
N LEU A 213 15.92 -8.69 -21.97
CA LEU A 213 15.94 -9.95 -21.24
C LEU A 213 17.39 -10.21 -20.83
N ILE A 214 17.66 -10.23 -19.53
CA ILE A 214 18.97 -10.59 -19.00
C ILE A 214 19.03 -12.09 -18.73
N ASP A 215 20.24 -12.62 -18.92
CA ASP A 215 20.61 -13.98 -18.59
C ASP A 215 21.87 -13.94 -17.74
N TRP A 216 21.75 -14.31 -16.48
CA TRP A 216 22.88 -14.29 -15.56
C TRP A 216 23.34 -15.71 -15.19
N THR A 217 24.61 -15.82 -14.85
CA THR A 217 25.20 -17.04 -14.29
C THR A 217 26.14 -16.67 -13.16
N GLY A 218 25.94 -17.26 -11.99
CA GLY A 218 26.68 -16.99 -10.78
C GLY A 218 27.55 -18.16 -10.32
N SER A 219 28.59 -17.84 -9.55
CA SER A 219 29.33 -18.81 -8.75
C SER A 219 30.00 -18.14 -7.57
N GLY A 220 30.03 -18.82 -6.43
CA GLY A 220 30.67 -18.28 -5.24
C GLY A 220 29.98 -18.75 -3.98
N THR A 221 29.90 -17.83 -3.03
CA THR A 221 29.21 -18.05 -1.75
C THR A 221 28.44 -16.81 -1.36
N GLU A 222 27.21 -16.98 -0.90
CA GLU A 222 26.34 -15.95 -0.31
C GLU A 222 26.44 -15.98 1.23
N PHE A 223 26.06 -14.88 1.86
CA PHE A 223 25.99 -14.78 3.31
C PHE A 223 24.64 -15.32 3.82
N ASP A 224 24.68 -16.37 4.63
CA ASP A 224 23.48 -16.92 5.28
C ASP A 224 23.31 -16.25 6.64
N GLU A 225 22.26 -15.42 6.77
CA GLU A 225 21.95 -14.71 8.02
C GLU A 225 21.64 -15.66 9.19
N SER A 226 21.04 -16.82 8.92
CA SER A 226 20.70 -17.80 9.94
C SER A 226 21.94 -18.46 10.52
N THR A 227 22.94 -18.77 9.68
CA THR A 227 24.19 -19.40 10.12
C THR A 227 25.32 -18.41 10.38
N GLN A 228 25.14 -17.14 10.02
CA GLN A 228 26.12 -16.05 10.12
C GLN A 228 27.45 -16.43 9.43
N GLY A 229 27.35 -17.04 8.25
CA GLY A 229 28.51 -17.55 7.52
C GLY A 229 28.25 -17.82 6.04
N CYS A 230 29.32 -18.01 5.28
CA CYS A 230 29.21 -18.20 3.84
C CYS A 230 28.75 -19.62 3.49
N VAL A 231 27.66 -19.71 2.72
CA VAL A 231 27.16 -20.94 2.10
C VAL A 231 27.38 -20.87 0.59
N ASN A 232 27.41 -22.01 -0.10
CA ASN A 232 27.51 -21.96 -1.56
C ASN A 232 26.18 -21.47 -2.11
N ILE A 233 26.23 -20.57 -3.07
CA ILE A 233 25.03 -20.15 -3.80
C ILE A 233 24.34 -21.38 -4.38
N THR A 234 23.03 -21.42 -4.23
CA THR A 234 22.20 -22.52 -4.72
C THR A 234 21.70 -22.23 -6.12
N GLU A 235 21.36 -20.98 -6.39
CA GLU A 235 21.06 -20.46 -7.71
C GLU A 235 22.35 -20.10 -8.45
N THR A 236 22.56 -20.73 -9.60
CA THR A 236 23.79 -20.52 -10.39
C THR A 236 23.52 -19.91 -11.76
N SER A 237 22.25 -19.66 -12.06
CA SER A 237 21.80 -18.98 -13.26
C SER A 237 20.33 -18.63 -13.16
N GLY A 238 19.97 -17.50 -13.76
CA GLY A 238 18.59 -17.04 -13.89
C GLY A 238 18.43 -16.15 -15.10
N SER A 239 17.23 -15.63 -15.26
CA SER A 239 16.87 -14.69 -16.30
C SER A 239 15.91 -13.68 -15.70
N ASP A 240 15.93 -12.43 -16.15
CA ASP A 240 15.00 -11.39 -15.68
C ASP A 240 14.68 -10.44 -16.83
N LEU A 241 13.49 -9.85 -16.82
CA LEU A 241 13.17 -8.74 -17.72
C LEU A 241 13.54 -7.44 -17.02
N VAL A 242 14.35 -6.62 -17.67
CA VAL A 242 14.82 -5.36 -17.09
C VAL A 242 14.61 -4.20 -18.03
N GLN A 243 14.17 -3.08 -17.47
CA GLN A 243 14.10 -1.80 -18.15
C GLN A 243 15.34 -0.99 -17.82
N VAL A 244 15.99 -0.47 -18.85
CA VAL A 244 17.10 0.47 -18.70
C VAL A 244 16.62 1.86 -19.09
N GLU A 245 16.67 2.80 -18.15
CA GLU A 245 16.51 4.22 -18.40
C GLU A 245 17.90 4.87 -18.50
N GLN A 246 18.03 5.92 -19.31
CA GLN A 246 19.27 6.69 -19.41
C GLN A 246 19.00 8.19 -19.40
N ILE A 247 19.53 8.87 -18.37
CA ILE A 247 19.47 10.33 -18.22
C ILE A 247 20.88 10.90 -18.38
N GLY A 248 21.19 11.35 -19.59
CA GLY A 248 22.52 11.83 -19.92
C GLY A 248 23.53 10.68 -19.93
N ASN A 249 24.48 10.65 -18.99
CA ASN A 249 25.39 9.51 -18.80
C ASN A 249 25.00 8.59 -17.62
N GLN A 250 23.92 8.90 -16.90
CA GLN A 250 23.39 8.10 -15.80
C GLN A 250 22.51 7.02 -16.39
N VAL A 251 22.59 5.81 -15.87
CA VAL A 251 21.86 4.63 -16.33
C VAL A 251 21.18 4.02 -15.13
N ILE A 252 19.87 3.83 -15.22
CA ILE A 252 19.05 3.23 -14.18
C ILE A 252 18.56 1.90 -14.73
N LEU A 253 18.84 0.81 -14.01
CA LEU A 253 18.45 -0.55 -14.36
C LEU A 253 17.36 -0.98 -13.39
N ARG A 254 16.14 -1.20 -13.88
CA ARG A 254 15.00 -1.65 -13.08
C ARG A 254 14.61 -3.05 -13.48
N GLY A 255 14.24 -3.87 -12.51
CA GLY A 255 13.64 -5.18 -12.73
C GLY A 255 12.68 -5.52 -11.60
N GLU A 256 12.02 -6.65 -11.74
CA GLU A 256 11.17 -7.24 -10.71
C GLU A 256 11.61 -8.66 -10.48
N ASP A 257 11.58 -9.08 -9.22
CA ASP A 257 11.84 -10.46 -8.81
C ASP A 257 10.84 -10.90 -7.71
N GLU A 258 11.18 -11.94 -6.94
CA GLU A 258 10.30 -12.46 -5.90
C GLU A 258 10.20 -11.55 -4.66
N GLU A 259 11.17 -10.65 -4.47
CA GLU A 259 11.25 -9.73 -3.34
C GLU A 259 10.64 -8.36 -3.68
N GLY A 260 10.32 -8.12 -4.95
CA GLY A 260 9.61 -6.95 -5.46
C GLY A 260 10.34 -6.27 -6.61
N SER A 261 10.04 -4.99 -6.82
CA SER A 261 10.79 -4.17 -7.77
C SER A 261 12.15 -3.78 -7.21
N TRP A 262 13.21 -3.86 -8.02
CA TRP A 262 14.55 -3.44 -7.66
C TRP A 262 15.11 -2.43 -8.68
N GLU A 263 16.01 -1.58 -8.22
CA GLU A 263 16.68 -0.55 -9.02
C GLU A 263 18.19 -0.53 -8.76
N ASP A 264 18.97 -0.53 -9.84
CA ASP A 264 20.42 -0.42 -9.84
C ASP A 264 20.87 0.84 -10.58
N LEU A 265 21.70 1.64 -9.91
CA LEU A 265 22.23 2.88 -10.45
C LEU A 265 23.63 2.71 -11.05
N GLY A 266 23.83 3.33 -12.21
CA GLY A 266 25.07 3.20 -12.97
C GLY A 266 25.37 4.36 -13.90
N THR A 267 26.49 4.23 -14.61
CA THR A 267 26.98 5.23 -15.55
C THR A 267 27.41 4.58 -16.86
N ILE A 268 27.33 5.34 -17.95
CA ILE A 268 27.83 4.93 -19.27
C ILE A 268 28.77 5.98 -19.85
N ALA A 269 29.92 5.53 -20.36
CA ALA A 269 30.91 6.37 -21.01
C ALA A 269 30.74 6.39 -22.53
N ALA A 270 31.33 7.40 -23.20
CA ALA A 270 31.25 7.57 -24.65
C ALA A 270 31.88 6.43 -25.48
N ASN A 271 32.68 5.55 -24.85
CA ASN A 271 33.19 4.34 -25.47
C ASN A 271 32.26 3.12 -25.30
N GLY A 272 31.12 3.29 -24.63
CA GLY A 272 30.15 2.25 -24.31
C GLY A 272 30.43 1.50 -23.02
N ASP A 273 31.52 1.79 -22.31
CA ASP A 273 31.77 1.13 -21.02
C ASP A 273 30.72 1.60 -20.01
N PHE A 274 30.06 0.65 -19.36
CA PHE A 274 29.08 0.92 -18.32
C PHE A 274 29.48 0.24 -17.02
N THR A 275 29.05 0.84 -15.91
CA THR A 275 29.21 0.31 -14.56
C THR A 275 27.98 0.66 -13.73
N PHE A 276 27.37 -0.34 -13.11
CA PHE A 276 26.44 -0.22 -11.99
C PHE A 276 27.17 -0.62 -10.72
N SER A 277 26.92 0.09 -9.63
CA SER A 277 27.55 -0.25 -8.35
C SER A 277 26.78 0.32 -7.18
N SER A 278 26.52 -0.52 -6.20
CA SER A 278 25.99 -0.13 -4.89
C SER A 278 26.94 -0.64 -3.80
N SER A 279 27.08 0.12 -2.72
CA SER A 279 27.88 -0.32 -1.58
C SER A 279 27.43 0.34 -0.28
N ASP A 280 27.22 -0.47 0.74
CA ASP A 280 27.11 -0.05 2.14
C ASP A 280 28.25 -0.69 2.99
N THR A 281 28.22 -0.51 4.30
CA THR A 281 29.11 -1.05 5.32
C THR A 281 29.32 -2.56 5.23
N ASN A 282 28.31 -3.34 4.81
CA ASN A 282 28.37 -4.80 4.81
C ASN A 282 28.12 -5.47 3.45
N PHE A 283 27.66 -4.71 2.45
CA PHE A 283 27.31 -5.19 1.12
C PHE A 283 28.00 -4.35 0.04
N SER A 284 28.46 -4.98 -1.04
CA SER A 284 28.84 -4.27 -2.26
C SER A 284 28.50 -5.07 -3.49
N PHE A 285 27.89 -4.42 -4.47
CA PHE A 285 27.61 -4.96 -5.78
C PHE A 285 28.32 -4.12 -6.85
N THR A 286 28.78 -4.77 -7.91
CA THR A 286 29.31 -4.09 -9.08
C THR A 286 29.03 -4.92 -10.32
N LEU A 287 28.28 -4.35 -11.27
CA LEU A 287 28.07 -4.90 -12.60
C LEU A 287 28.74 -3.99 -13.64
N SER A 288 29.59 -4.54 -14.49
CA SER A 288 30.27 -3.74 -15.53
C SER A 288 30.41 -4.46 -16.85
N GLY A 289 30.45 -3.70 -17.94
CA GLY A 289 30.56 -4.24 -19.28
C GLY A 289 30.83 -3.17 -20.33
N THR A 290 30.65 -3.54 -21.60
CA THR A 290 30.73 -2.60 -22.72
C THR A 290 29.51 -2.77 -23.61
N PHE A 291 28.67 -1.74 -23.65
CA PHE A 291 27.54 -1.61 -24.55
C PHE A 291 28.01 -1.32 -25.98
N ALA A 292 27.52 -2.12 -26.92
CA ALA A 292 27.67 -1.88 -28.36
C ALA A 292 26.29 -1.59 -28.94
N SER A 293 26.11 -0.38 -29.48
CA SER A 293 24.83 0.14 -29.97
C SER A 293 23.98 -0.89 -30.75
N GLY A 294 22.76 -1.13 -30.30
CA GLY A 294 21.73 -1.89 -31.02
C GLY A 294 21.93 -3.41 -31.06
N SER A 295 22.58 -3.99 -30.04
CA SER A 295 22.80 -5.44 -29.97
C SER A 295 22.90 -5.94 -28.52
N SER A 296 22.68 -7.25 -28.34
CA SER A 296 23.00 -7.93 -27.10
C SER A 296 24.44 -7.66 -26.67
N PHE A 297 24.64 -7.36 -25.40
CA PHE A 297 25.94 -7.09 -24.80
C PHE A 297 26.09 -7.89 -23.50
N ASN A 298 27.31 -7.95 -23.00
CA ASN A 298 27.63 -8.75 -21.82
C ASN A 298 28.20 -7.86 -20.72
N GLY A 299 27.86 -8.20 -19.49
CA GLY A 299 28.48 -7.68 -18.28
C GLY A 299 29.08 -8.80 -17.42
N SER A 300 29.79 -8.38 -16.39
CA SER A 300 30.22 -9.23 -15.29
C SER A 300 29.87 -8.53 -14.00
N TYR A 301 29.31 -9.29 -13.06
CA TYR A 301 29.02 -8.80 -11.72
C TYR A 301 29.90 -9.44 -10.68
N THR A 302 30.12 -8.70 -9.61
CA THR A 302 30.67 -9.16 -8.34
C THR A 302 29.78 -8.65 -7.24
N GLU A 303 29.43 -9.53 -6.32
CA GLU A 303 28.74 -9.20 -5.09
C GLU A 303 29.62 -9.65 -3.92
N GLU A 304 29.71 -8.82 -2.88
CA GLU A 304 30.38 -9.15 -1.62
C GLU A 304 29.50 -8.75 -0.44
N GLU A 305 29.12 -9.72 0.38
CA GLU A 305 28.35 -9.49 1.60
C GLU A 305 28.95 -10.27 2.77
N GLY A 306 29.14 -9.64 3.95
CA GLY A 306 29.60 -10.35 5.15
C GLY A 306 30.97 -11.05 5.02
N GLY A 307 31.76 -10.70 4.00
CA GLY A 307 33.02 -11.35 3.63
C GLY A 307 32.88 -12.61 2.75
N CYS A 308 31.66 -12.92 2.33
CA CYS A 308 31.32 -13.86 1.27
C CYS A 308 31.38 -13.13 -0.09
N SER A 309 31.51 -13.87 -1.19
CA SER A 309 31.58 -13.26 -2.51
C SER A 309 31.00 -14.17 -3.57
N GLU A 310 30.17 -13.57 -4.40
CA GLU A 310 29.65 -14.13 -5.63
C GLU A 310 30.21 -13.37 -6.83
N THR A 311 30.49 -14.10 -7.91
CA THR A 311 30.86 -13.50 -9.19
C THR A 311 30.18 -14.20 -10.33
N GLY A 312 29.80 -13.43 -11.35
CA GLY A 312 29.09 -13.98 -12.49
C GLY A 312 29.18 -13.17 -13.75
N THR A 313 28.43 -13.60 -14.76
CA THR A 313 28.28 -12.91 -16.04
C THR A 313 26.81 -12.70 -16.33
N VAL A 314 26.50 -11.56 -16.95
CA VAL A 314 25.14 -11.22 -17.40
C VAL A 314 25.18 -11.01 -18.91
N VAL A 315 24.21 -11.55 -19.62
CA VAL A 315 24.00 -11.33 -21.06
C VAL A 315 22.69 -10.57 -21.22
N PHE A 316 22.77 -9.36 -21.75
CA PHE A 316 21.62 -8.52 -22.04
C PHE A 316 21.16 -8.81 -23.46
N THR A 317 19.89 -9.14 -23.66
CA THR A 317 19.28 -9.34 -24.96
C THR A 317 18.17 -8.33 -25.19
N ALA A 318 18.42 -7.36 -26.08
CA ALA A 318 17.49 -6.29 -26.38
C ALA A 318 16.20 -6.81 -27.04
N GLY A 319 15.07 -6.22 -26.66
CA GLY A 319 13.82 -6.34 -27.41
C GLY A 319 13.95 -5.86 -28.84
N THR A 320 13.21 -6.49 -29.74
CA THR A 320 13.19 -6.12 -31.16
C THR A 320 11.84 -5.50 -31.50
N ALA A 321 11.84 -4.25 -31.95
CA ALA A 321 10.64 -3.63 -32.49
C ALA A 321 10.07 -4.46 -33.66
N ILE A 322 8.76 -4.65 -33.64
CA ILE A 322 8.03 -5.43 -34.63
C ILE A 322 6.96 -4.59 -35.32
N GLN A 323 6.35 -5.17 -36.34
CA GLN A 323 5.16 -4.61 -36.95
C GLN A 323 3.93 -5.25 -36.29
N GLU A 324 3.17 -4.47 -35.54
CA GLU A 324 2.01 -4.86 -34.72
C GLU A 324 0.95 -5.55 -35.56
N SER A 325 0.69 -5.01 -36.76
CA SER A 325 -0.26 -5.61 -37.71
C SER A 325 0.15 -7.02 -38.21
N ALA A 326 1.39 -7.44 -37.97
CA ALA A 326 1.85 -8.80 -38.28
C ALA A 326 1.57 -9.80 -37.14
N VAL A 327 1.47 -9.33 -35.89
CA VAL A 327 1.30 -10.20 -34.71
C VAL A 327 -0.12 -10.17 -34.16
N LEU A 328 -0.78 -9.00 -34.15
CA LEU A 328 -2.12 -8.80 -33.58
C LEU A 328 -3.22 -9.54 -34.35
N ALA A 329 -2.97 -9.93 -35.60
CA ALA A 329 -3.85 -10.82 -36.34
C ALA A 329 -3.89 -12.25 -35.77
N SER A 330 -2.83 -12.67 -35.06
CA SER A 330 -2.78 -13.97 -34.38
C SER A 330 -3.21 -13.85 -32.91
N GLY A 331 -3.18 -12.65 -32.35
CA GLY A 331 -3.53 -12.34 -30.97
C GLY A 331 -2.31 -12.23 -30.07
N ILE A 332 -2.39 -11.29 -29.14
CA ILE A 332 -1.52 -11.12 -27.97
C ILE A 332 -2.34 -11.35 -26.71
N VAL A 333 -1.68 -11.66 -25.61
CA VAL A 333 -2.31 -12.14 -24.39
C VAL A 333 -1.65 -11.48 -23.19
N TRP A 334 -2.40 -10.82 -22.32
CA TRP A 334 -1.94 -10.39 -21.00
C TRP A 334 -2.33 -11.45 -19.97
N PHE A 335 -1.61 -11.52 -18.85
CA PHE A 335 -1.93 -12.38 -17.70
C PHE A 335 -1.88 -11.52 -16.44
N GLU A 336 -2.86 -11.67 -15.57
CA GLU A 336 -2.98 -10.88 -14.35
C GLU A 336 -3.38 -11.77 -13.18
N SER A 337 -2.88 -11.45 -11.99
CA SER A 337 -3.26 -12.12 -10.76
C SER A 337 -3.40 -11.10 -9.65
N ASP A 338 -4.28 -11.41 -8.70
CA ASP A 338 -4.42 -10.66 -7.47
C ASP A 338 -4.53 -11.64 -6.30
N SER A 339 -4.04 -11.22 -5.13
CA SER A 339 -4.14 -11.97 -3.90
C SER A 339 -4.49 -11.06 -2.72
N TRP A 340 -5.48 -11.46 -1.92
CA TRP A 340 -5.85 -10.72 -0.72
C TRP A 340 -6.22 -11.63 0.44
N TYR A 341 -5.99 -11.15 1.66
CA TYR A 341 -6.35 -11.87 2.86
C TYR A 341 -7.78 -11.55 3.29
N ASP A 342 -8.71 -12.49 3.10
CA ASP A 342 -10.07 -12.38 3.61
C ASP A 342 -10.09 -12.62 5.14
N GLN A 343 -10.37 -11.57 5.89
CA GLN A 343 -10.47 -11.61 7.35
C GLN A 343 -11.65 -12.45 7.86
N ALA A 344 -12.75 -12.56 7.12
CA ALA A 344 -13.91 -13.33 7.52
C ALA A 344 -13.64 -14.84 7.43
N SER A 345 -12.95 -15.28 6.37
CA SER A 345 -12.50 -16.66 6.24
C SER A 345 -11.16 -16.94 6.93
N GLN A 346 -10.37 -15.91 7.25
CA GLN A 346 -8.97 -16.02 7.67
C GLN A 346 -8.14 -16.77 6.61
N GLN A 347 -8.32 -16.45 5.33
CA GLN A 347 -7.68 -17.14 4.20
C GLN A 347 -7.19 -16.13 3.16
N GLU A 348 -6.08 -16.47 2.51
CA GLU A 348 -5.65 -15.78 1.30
C GLU A 348 -6.49 -16.28 0.11
N GLN A 349 -7.13 -15.35 -0.58
CA GLN A 349 -7.85 -15.59 -1.82
C GLN A 349 -6.94 -15.17 -2.98
N ARG A 350 -7.05 -15.87 -4.11
CA ARG A 350 -6.27 -15.55 -5.32
C ARG A 350 -7.16 -15.61 -6.55
N PHE A 351 -7.03 -14.61 -7.40
CA PHE A 351 -7.62 -14.59 -8.74
C PHE A 351 -6.52 -14.69 -9.79
N PHE A 352 -6.83 -15.35 -10.90
CA PHE A 352 -5.94 -15.45 -12.05
C PHE A 352 -6.76 -15.25 -13.30
N GLU A 353 -6.31 -14.33 -14.14
CA GLU A 353 -7.01 -13.93 -15.34
C GLU A 353 -6.06 -13.83 -16.53
N TYR A 354 -6.63 -13.95 -17.72
CA TYR A 354 -5.94 -13.56 -18.94
C TYR A 354 -6.92 -13.00 -19.96
N GLY A 355 -6.48 -11.99 -20.70
CA GLY A 355 -7.21 -11.42 -21.83
C GLY A 355 -6.52 -11.69 -23.15
N VAL A 356 -7.30 -11.74 -24.24
CA VAL A 356 -6.78 -11.94 -25.60
C VAL A 356 -7.18 -10.76 -26.49
N ILE A 357 -6.18 -10.00 -26.94
CA ILE A 357 -6.39 -8.85 -27.82
C ILE A 357 -6.04 -9.24 -29.26
N THR A 358 -6.95 -8.99 -30.20
CA THR A 358 -6.74 -9.28 -31.64
C THR A 358 -7.27 -8.16 -32.53
N ASP A 359 -6.78 -8.08 -33.77
CA ASP A 359 -7.26 -7.09 -34.76
C ASP A 359 -8.56 -7.51 -35.49
N SER A 360 -9.10 -8.66 -35.10
CA SER A 360 -10.20 -9.33 -35.81
C SER A 360 -11.48 -9.46 -34.99
N ALA A 361 -11.39 -9.22 -33.68
CA ALA A 361 -12.46 -9.33 -32.71
C ALA A 361 -12.27 -8.31 -31.59
N ALA A 362 -13.32 -8.13 -30.78
CA ALA A 362 -13.15 -7.52 -29.47
C ALA A 362 -12.28 -8.43 -28.60
N GLU A 363 -11.65 -7.84 -27.60
CA GLU A 363 -10.96 -8.56 -26.55
C GLU A 363 -11.88 -9.56 -25.83
N SER A 364 -11.30 -10.64 -25.31
CA SER A 364 -11.99 -11.69 -24.57
C SER A 364 -11.20 -12.03 -23.31
N PHE A 365 -11.89 -12.17 -22.18
CA PHE A 365 -11.31 -12.40 -20.85
C PHE A 365 -11.65 -13.79 -20.34
N PHE A 366 -10.74 -14.35 -19.54
CA PHE A 366 -10.90 -15.68 -18.97
C PHE A 366 -10.39 -15.69 -17.54
N GLU A 367 -11.19 -16.23 -16.63
CA GLU A 367 -10.85 -16.39 -15.22
C GLU A 367 -10.54 -17.85 -14.91
N TYR A 368 -9.53 -18.10 -14.08
CA TYR A 368 -9.22 -19.44 -13.60
C TYR A 368 -10.22 -19.86 -12.52
N ASN A 369 -11.11 -20.76 -12.90
CA ASN A 369 -12.05 -21.37 -11.99
C ASN A 369 -11.33 -22.44 -11.15
N THR A 370 -10.93 -22.07 -9.93
CA THR A 370 -10.24 -22.96 -8.98
C THR A 370 -11.04 -24.21 -8.64
N SER A 371 -12.37 -24.13 -8.71
CA SER A 371 -13.28 -25.25 -8.47
C SER A 371 -13.26 -26.30 -9.58
N THR A 372 -13.16 -25.88 -10.84
CA THR A 372 -13.16 -26.81 -11.98
C THR A 372 -11.76 -27.10 -12.53
N GLY A 373 -10.77 -26.29 -12.16
CA GLY A 373 -9.43 -26.28 -12.74
C GLY A 373 -9.41 -25.90 -14.22
N ASN A 374 -10.41 -25.14 -14.68
CA ASN A 374 -10.50 -24.66 -16.06
C ASN A 374 -10.49 -23.14 -16.12
N TRP A 375 -10.11 -22.63 -17.27
CA TRP A 375 -10.24 -21.22 -17.62
C TRP A 375 -11.61 -20.99 -18.27
N ASP A 376 -12.49 -20.27 -17.58
CA ASP A 376 -13.85 -19.98 -18.03
C ASP A 376 -13.89 -18.58 -18.68
N GLU A 377 -14.56 -18.46 -19.83
CA GLU A 377 -14.70 -17.16 -20.51
C GLU A 377 -15.67 -16.27 -19.72
N LEU A 378 -15.21 -15.08 -19.31
CA LEU A 378 -16.05 -14.07 -18.69
C LEU A 378 -16.88 -13.37 -19.77
N LEU A 379 -18.20 -13.40 -19.58
CA LEU A 379 -19.18 -12.81 -20.50
C LEU A 379 -19.87 -11.58 -19.92
N ASP A 380 -19.62 -11.26 -18.65
CA ASP A 380 -20.01 -9.98 -18.07
C ASP A 380 -18.94 -8.97 -18.42
N ASP A 381 -19.36 -7.83 -18.96
CA ASP A 381 -18.44 -6.75 -19.31
C ASP A 381 -18.75 -5.60 -18.37
N ASP A 382 -17.78 -5.24 -17.54
CA ASP A 382 -17.94 -4.08 -16.66
C ASP A 382 -18.06 -2.81 -17.48
N VAL A 383 -18.94 -1.93 -17.01
CA VAL A 383 -19.27 -0.68 -17.70
C VAL A 383 -18.59 0.47 -16.97
N GLU A 384 -17.48 0.92 -17.53
CA GLU A 384 -16.80 2.12 -17.09
C GLU A 384 -17.61 3.39 -17.43
N GLN A 385 -17.56 4.34 -16.52
CA GLN A 385 -18.22 5.64 -16.69
C GLN A 385 -17.21 6.73 -17.00
N PHE A 386 -17.62 7.69 -17.83
CA PHE A 386 -16.79 8.80 -18.26
C PHE A 386 -17.51 10.14 -18.15
N ILE A 387 -16.78 11.19 -17.78
CA ILE A 387 -17.25 12.57 -17.91
C ILE A 387 -16.73 13.16 -19.21
N THR A 388 -17.65 13.60 -20.07
CA THR A 388 -17.33 14.17 -21.38
C THR A 388 -17.87 15.58 -21.53
N ALA A 389 -17.51 16.26 -22.63
CA ALA A 389 -18.12 17.53 -23.00
C ALA A 389 -19.66 17.48 -23.21
N ASN A 390 -20.26 16.29 -23.30
CA ASN A 390 -21.70 16.08 -23.45
C ASN A 390 -22.39 15.60 -22.15
N GLY A 391 -21.65 15.46 -21.04
CA GLY A 391 -22.14 14.88 -19.78
C GLY A 391 -21.56 13.48 -19.54
N LEU A 392 -22.27 12.66 -18.77
CA LEU A 392 -21.89 11.26 -18.55
C LEU A 392 -22.02 10.44 -19.84
N ASP A 393 -21.04 9.61 -20.09
CA ASP A 393 -20.99 8.61 -21.15
C ASP A 393 -20.42 7.30 -20.57
N THR A 394 -20.51 6.21 -21.32
CA THR A 394 -20.06 4.89 -20.87
C THR A 394 -19.25 4.19 -21.94
N ALA A 395 -18.37 3.29 -21.51
CA ALA A 395 -17.78 2.27 -22.36
C ALA A 395 -17.68 0.96 -21.59
N LEU A 396 -17.58 -0.14 -22.32
CA LEU A 396 -17.17 -1.42 -21.76
C LEU A 396 -15.68 -1.36 -21.46
N ASP A 397 -15.28 -2.04 -20.40
CA ASP A 397 -13.89 -2.41 -20.19
C ASP A 397 -13.49 -3.57 -21.12
N ARG A 398 -13.49 -3.26 -22.43
CA ARG A 398 -13.15 -4.20 -23.48
C ARG A 398 -12.62 -3.45 -24.68
N TYR A 399 -11.42 -3.82 -25.10
CA TYR A 399 -10.75 -3.10 -26.17
C TYR A 399 -10.93 -3.75 -27.54
N THR A 400 -10.78 -2.93 -28.57
CA THR A 400 -10.60 -3.40 -29.94
C THR A 400 -9.52 -2.59 -30.65
N ILE A 401 -8.81 -3.24 -31.57
CA ILE A 401 -7.86 -2.57 -32.44
C ILE A 401 -8.62 -1.97 -33.61
N SER A 402 -8.81 -0.64 -33.57
CA SER A 402 -9.58 0.07 -34.60
C SER A 402 -8.76 0.38 -35.86
N GLY A 403 -7.43 0.25 -35.76
CA GLY A 403 -6.51 0.43 -36.87
C GLY A 403 -5.06 0.52 -36.42
N TYR A 404 -4.24 1.08 -37.30
CA TYR A 404 -2.80 1.25 -37.08
C TYR A 404 -2.32 2.57 -37.62
N VAL A 405 -1.31 3.17 -36.98
CA VAL A 405 -0.53 4.26 -37.56
C VAL A 405 0.78 3.74 -38.16
N ASN A 406 1.54 4.64 -38.79
CA ASN A 406 2.89 4.38 -39.32
C ASN A 406 3.05 3.16 -40.26
N SER A 407 1.99 2.77 -40.96
CA SER A 407 1.95 1.58 -41.85
C SER A 407 1.89 0.24 -41.11
N GLY A 408 1.23 0.20 -39.95
CA GLY A 408 1.03 -1.05 -39.20
C GLY A 408 2.00 -1.26 -38.04
N GLU A 409 2.74 -0.20 -37.67
CA GLU A 409 3.84 -0.18 -36.69
C GLU A 409 3.42 0.41 -35.33
N THR A 410 2.16 0.77 -35.14
CA THR A 410 1.62 1.15 -33.84
C THR A 410 0.13 0.85 -33.90
N ALA A 411 -0.39 0.06 -32.96
CA ALA A 411 -1.81 -0.28 -32.89
C ALA A 411 -2.61 0.85 -32.23
N ILE A 412 -3.87 1.01 -32.64
CA ILE A 412 -4.80 1.97 -32.03
C ILE A 412 -5.86 1.19 -31.25
N LEU A 413 -5.78 1.21 -29.92
CA LEU A 413 -6.73 0.59 -29.02
C LEU A 413 -7.84 1.59 -28.67
N ASN A 414 -9.07 1.11 -28.67
CA ASN A 414 -10.26 1.89 -28.33
C ASN A 414 -11.22 0.98 -27.56
N PRO A 415 -11.91 1.51 -26.55
CA PRO A 415 -12.93 0.76 -25.86
C PRO A 415 -14.18 0.60 -26.74
N LEU A 416 -15.09 -0.27 -26.32
CA LEU A 416 -16.34 -0.59 -27.00
C LEU A 416 -17.55 -0.04 -26.24
N GLN A 417 -18.67 0.14 -26.94
CA GLN A 417 -19.99 0.23 -26.30
C GLN A 417 -20.59 -1.17 -26.09
N GLU A 418 -21.60 -1.28 -25.24
CA GLU A 418 -22.44 -2.48 -25.08
C GLU A 418 -22.99 -3.02 -26.42
N ASP A 419 -23.23 -2.16 -27.41
CA ASP A 419 -23.71 -2.56 -28.74
C ASP A 419 -22.59 -3.04 -29.69
N GLY A 420 -21.36 -3.13 -29.19
CA GLY A 420 -20.14 -3.55 -29.90
C GLY A 420 -19.56 -2.46 -30.80
N THR A 421 -20.03 -1.21 -30.72
CA THR A 421 -19.46 -0.11 -31.49
C THR A 421 -18.20 0.46 -30.83
N THR A 422 -17.18 0.75 -31.63
CA THR A 422 -15.93 1.35 -31.14
C THR A 422 -16.14 2.80 -30.70
N VAL A 423 -15.58 3.15 -29.55
CA VAL A 423 -15.67 4.49 -28.95
C VAL A 423 -14.32 5.21 -29.01
N SER A 424 -14.03 5.83 -30.15
CA SER A 424 -12.78 6.58 -30.35
C SER A 424 -12.81 8.02 -29.83
N THR A 425 -13.72 8.34 -28.92
CA THR A 425 -13.94 9.70 -28.41
C THR A 425 -13.83 9.81 -26.89
N LEU A 426 -13.71 8.69 -26.19
CA LEU A 426 -13.57 8.64 -24.74
C LEU A 426 -12.11 8.39 -24.37
N VAL A 427 -11.60 7.24 -24.79
CA VAL A 427 -10.21 6.80 -24.57
C VAL A 427 -9.65 6.29 -25.89
N THR A 428 -8.39 6.57 -26.18
CA THR A 428 -7.67 6.04 -27.33
C THR A 428 -6.22 5.91 -26.97
N SER A 429 -5.70 4.69 -27.05
CA SER A 429 -4.32 4.39 -26.68
C SER A 429 -3.56 3.90 -27.92
N HIS A 430 -2.31 4.31 -28.02
CA HIS A 430 -1.37 3.79 -29.01
C HIS A 430 -0.52 2.71 -28.36
N VAL A 431 -0.38 1.56 -29.01
CA VAL A 431 0.43 0.45 -28.49
C VAL A 431 1.54 0.13 -29.46
N ASP A 432 2.77 0.25 -28.98
CA ASP A 432 4.01 -0.14 -29.67
C ASP A 432 4.60 -1.38 -28.97
N LEU A 433 5.03 -2.39 -29.74
CA LEU A 433 5.48 -3.68 -29.21
C LEU A 433 6.97 -3.94 -29.47
N LEU A 434 7.68 -4.36 -28.42
CA LEU A 434 9.03 -4.93 -28.51
C LEU A 434 8.98 -6.45 -28.28
N GLU A 435 9.31 -7.26 -29.30
CA GLU A 435 9.36 -8.72 -29.17
C GLU A 435 10.61 -9.19 -28.42
N ILE A 436 10.40 -10.09 -27.46
CA ILE A 436 11.41 -10.82 -26.70
C ILE A 436 11.25 -12.33 -26.97
N ASN A 437 12.36 -13.01 -27.23
CA ASN A 437 12.37 -14.47 -27.35
C ASN A 437 12.54 -15.12 -25.97
N VAL A 438 11.48 -15.74 -25.49
CA VAL A 438 11.44 -16.37 -24.16
C VAL A 438 11.64 -17.89 -24.21
N GLU A 439 11.96 -18.47 -25.37
CA GLU A 439 12.22 -19.92 -25.46
C GLU A 439 13.33 -20.39 -24.50
N GLY A 440 13.01 -21.37 -23.66
CA GLY A 440 13.90 -21.95 -22.66
C GLY A 440 14.01 -21.15 -21.37
N LYS A 441 13.21 -20.09 -21.20
CA LYS A 441 13.12 -19.29 -19.98
C LYS A 441 12.09 -19.88 -19.01
N PRO A 442 12.30 -19.80 -17.69
CA PRO A 442 11.28 -20.15 -16.71
C PRO A 442 10.01 -19.30 -16.92
N MET A 443 8.83 -19.90 -16.75
CA MET A 443 7.56 -19.17 -16.88
C MET A 443 7.33 -18.23 -15.70
N ALA A 444 7.64 -18.71 -14.49
CA ALA A 444 7.50 -17.99 -13.21
C ALA A 444 8.26 -16.66 -13.13
N THR A 445 9.30 -16.48 -13.96
CA THR A 445 10.11 -15.26 -14.04
C THR A 445 9.41 -14.11 -14.77
N LEU A 446 8.49 -14.42 -15.68
CA LEU A 446 7.90 -13.42 -16.59
C LEU A 446 6.42 -13.19 -16.32
N LEU A 447 5.87 -13.81 -15.29
CA LEU A 447 4.50 -13.67 -14.83
C LEU A 447 4.53 -13.08 -13.42
N SER A 448 3.44 -12.45 -13.02
CA SER A 448 3.31 -11.88 -11.67
C SER A 448 3.58 -12.94 -10.59
N PRO A 449 4.10 -12.53 -9.41
CA PRO A 449 4.49 -13.45 -8.35
C PRO A 449 3.40 -14.46 -7.95
N ASP A 450 2.11 -14.09 -7.95
CA ASP A 450 1.06 -15.03 -7.54
C ASP A 450 0.89 -16.19 -8.53
N PHE A 451 1.20 -16.02 -9.82
CA PHE A 451 1.12 -17.12 -10.80
C PHE A 451 2.07 -18.27 -10.47
N LYS A 452 3.13 -18.01 -9.69
CA LYS A 452 4.04 -19.06 -9.20
C LYS A 452 3.31 -20.12 -8.38
N ALA A 453 2.20 -19.76 -7.73
CA ALA A 453 1.38 -20.70 -6.97
C ALA A 453 0.80 -21.84 -7.82
N GLY A 454 0.69 -21.64 -9.13
CA GLY A 454 0.20 -22.62 -10.09
C GLY A 454 1.25 -23.13 -11.09
N LEU A 455 2.53 -22.77 -10.96
CA LEU A 455 3.59 -23.15 -11.91
C LEU A 455 4.72 -23.89 -11.19
N ASP A 456 5.28 -24.93 -11.80
CA ASP A 456 6.47 -25.60 -11.27
C ASP A 456 7.72 -24.77 -11.64
N ALA A 457 8.74 -24.74 -10.76
CA ALA A 457 10.02 -24.09 -11.05
C ALA A 457 10.74 -24.66 -12.30
N ALA A 458 10.38 -25.88 -12.72
CA ALA A 458 10.89 -26.53 -13.92
C ALA A 458 10.14 -26.14 -15.21
N ASP A 459 9.01 -25.43 -15.11
CA ASP A 459 8.21 -25.02 -16.25
C ASP A 459 8.91 -23.92 -17.03
N VAL A 460 9.30 -24.28 -18.25
CA VAL A 460 10.00 -23.40 -19.17
C VAL A 460 9.24 -23.27 -20.48
N PHE A 461 9.28 -22.08 -21.04
CA PHE A 461 8.76 -21.83 -22.37
C PHE A 461 9.48 -22.70 -23.41
N THR A 462 8.72 -23.22 -24.37
CA THR A 462 9.22 -24.07 -25.45
C THR A 462 9.08 -23.39 -26.81
N THR A 463 9.54 -24.06 -27.87
CA THR A 463 9.67 -23.50 -29.21
C THR A 463 8.44 -22.73 -29.68
N GLY A 464 8.66 -21.48 -30.13
CA GLY A 464 7.64 -20.58 -30.64
C GLY A 464 7.07 -19.59 -29.62
N ALA A 465 7.38 -19.74 -28.33
CA ALA A 465 6.95 -18.79 -27.30
C ALA A 465 7.62 -17.42 -27.46
N ARG A 466 6.84 -16.35 -27.42
CA ARG A 466 7.30 -14.95 -27.46
C ARG A 466 6.59 -14.15 -26.39
N ALA A 467 7.33 -13.25 -25.76
CA ALA A 467 6.79 -12.15 -25.00
C ALA A 467 6.93 -10.86 -25.81
N TYR A 468 6.08 -9.88 -25.52
CA TYR A 468 6.08 -8.55 -26.08
C TYR A 468 6.00 -7.56 -24.95
N VAL A 469 6.94 -6.63 -24.90
CA VAL A 469 6.85 -5.50 -23.99
C VAL A 469 6.11 -4.41 -24.73
N ALA A 470 4.91 -4.10 -24.26
CA ALA A 470 4.02 -3.10 -24.83
C ALA A 470 4.26 -1.76 -24.17
N THR A 471 4.48 -0.71 -24.95
CA THR A 471 4.38 0.67 -24.47
C THR A 471 3.02 1.20 -24.90
N ILE A 472 2.17 1.56 -23.93
CA ILE A 472 0.81 2.02 -24.12
C ILE A 472 0.78 3.53 -23.88
N THR A 473 0.62 4.31 -24.96
CA THR A 473 0.60 5.77 -24.89
C THR A 473 -0.80 6.33 -25.07
N GLU A 474 -1.30 7.04 -24.07
CA GLU A 474 -2.62 7.65 -24.08
C GLU A 474 -2.69 8.83 -25.05
N GLN A 475 -3.65 8.82 -25.97
CA GLN A 475 -3.79 9.86 -27.01
C GLN A 475 -4.83 10.91 -26.66
N THR A 476 -5.67 10.64 -25.66
CA THR A 476 -6.77 11.51 -25.26
C THR A 476 -6.83 11.59 -23.75
N GLU A 477 -6.84 12.83 -23.24
CA GLU A 477 -7.17 13.07 -21.83
C GLU A 477 -8.60 12.60 -21.53
N SER A 478 -8.76 11.82 -20.47
CA SER A 478 -10.03 11.19 -20.08
C SER A 478 -10.34 11.44 -18.60
N TYR A 479 -11.61 11.34 -18.24
CA TYR A 479 -12.11 11.46 -16.86
C TYR A 479 -12.97 10.22 -16.59
N ARG A 480 -12.34 9.17 -16.08
CA ARG A 480 -12.94 7.86 -15.80
C ARG A 480 -13.42 7.80 -14.36
N PHE A 481 -14.42 6.97 -14.09
CA PHE A 481 -14.77 6.52 -12.74
C PHE A 481 -15.53 5.19 -12.78
N TRP A 482 -15.41 4.40 -11.71
CA TRP A 482 -16.08 3.11 -11.56
C TRP A 482 -17.25 3.17 -10.57
N CYS A 483 -18.13 2.17 -10.62
CA CYS A 483 -19.40 2.16 -9.87
C CYS A 483 -19.57 0.95 -8.96
N ASP A 484 -18.66 0.01 -9.03
CA ASP A 484 -18.55 -1.28 -8.37
C ASP A 484 -17.54 -1.27 -7.22
N ASP A 485 -17.19 -0.07 -6.73
CA ASP A 485 -16.40 0.22 -5.54
C ASP A 485 -17.11 -0.36 -4.28
N ASP A 486 -17.17 -1.68 -4.14
CA ASP A 486 -18.03 -2.44 -3.22
C ASP A 486 -17.43 -2.65 -1.82
N TRP A 487 -16.41 -1.85 -1.50
CA TRP A 487 -15.71 -1.79 -0.21
C TRP A 487 -16.65 -1.61 1.01
N ASN A 488 -17.91 -1.19 0.81
CA ASN A 488 -18.94 -1.17 1.83
C ASN A 488 -20.30 -1.68 1.31
N LEU A 489 -20.86 -2.67 2.01
CA LEU A 489 -22.10 -3.34 1.64
C LEU A 489 -23.33 -2.41 1.67
N TYR A 490 -23.38 -1.43 2.57
CA TYR A 490 -24.45 -0.44 2.61
C TYR A 490 -24.45 0.40 1.34
N VAL A 491 -23.28 0.84 0.87
CA VAL A 491 -23.15 1.60 -0.37
C VAL A 491 -23.61 0.78 -1.57
N ALA A 492 -23.07 -0.44 -1.72
CA ALA A 492 -23.44 -1.36 -2.81
C ALA A 492 -24.95 -1.67 -2.86
N THR A 493 -25.62 -1.63 -1.70
CA THR A 493 -27.07 -1.90 -1.60
C THR A 493 -27.94 -0.66 -1.84
N ASN A 494 -27.45 0.55 -1.55
CA ASN A 494 -28.26 1.77 -1.50
C ASN A 494 -28.01 2.75 -2.65
N TYR A 495 -26.90 2.63 -3.37
CA TYR A 495 -26.56 3.48 -4.51
C TYR A 495 -26.39 2.63 -5.77
N ASN A 496 -26.72 3.22 -6.93
CA ASN A 496 -26.46 2.60 -8.23
C ASN A 496 -24.97 2.64 -8.61
N CYS A 497 -24.18 3.45 -7.91
CA CYS A 497 -22.76 3.64 -8.15
C CYS A 497 -22.06 3.93 -6.82
N ALA A 498 -21.04 3.13 -6.48
CA ALA A 498 -20.52 3.03 -5.11
C ALA A 498 -19.35 3.96 -4.77
N ASN A 499 -18.77 4.66 -5.75
CA ASN A 499 -17.65 5.59 -5.61
C ASN A 499 -17.97 6.93 -4.90
N VAL A 500 -18.82 6.91 -3.86
CA VAL A 500 -19.29 8.10 -3.15
C VAL A 500 -18.22 8.65 -2.21
N VAL A 501 -18.11 9.98 -2.12
CA VAL A 501 -17.21 10.65 -1.18
C VAL A 501 -17.92 10.85 0.15
N ALA A 502 -17.31 10.38 1.25
CA ALA A 502 -17.86 10.49 2.59
C ALA A 502 -17.58 11.86 3.23
N THR A 503 -18.58 12.40 3.92
CA THR A 503 -18.42 13.54 4.86
C THR A 503 -18.37 13.11 6.30
N ASP A 504 -18.88 11.90 6.59
CA ASP A 504 -18.89 11.31 7.92
C ASP A 504 -19.04 9.79 7.84
N TRP A 505 -18.82 9.11 8.97
CA TRP A 505 -18.90 7.65 9.08
C TRP A 505 -19.82 7.26 10.23
N GLN A 506 -20.93 6.58 9.93
CA GLN A 506 -21.98 6.23 10.87
C GLN A 506 -22.57 4.86 10.55
N ASP A 507 -22.95 4.08 11.57
CA ASP A 507 -23.72 2.84 11.40
C ASP A 507 -25.17 3.17 10.98
N LEU A 508 -25.42 3.25 9.66
CA LEU A 508 -26.66 3.76 9.08
C LEU A 508 -27.76 2.70 9.04
N ASP A 509 -27.40 1.42 8.96
CA ASP A 509 -28.33 0.30 8.92
C ASP A 509 -28.39 -0.53 10.22
N SER A 510 -27.58 -0.18 11.22
CA SER A 510 -27.52 -0.84 12.53
C SER A 510 -26.99 -2.27 12.49
N ASP A 511 -26.11 -2.61 11.54
CA ASP A 511 -25.41 -3.89 11.48
C ASP A 511 -24.15 -3.94 12.38
N GLY A 512 -23.74 -2.78 12.91
CA GLY A 512 -22.56 -2.61 13.76
C GLY A 512 -21.28 -2.23 13.02
N GLN A 513 -21.34 -2.03 11.71
CA GLN A 513 -20.28 -1.50 10.86
C GLN A 513 -20.50 0.00 10.62
N SER A 514 -19.46 0.70 10.15
CA SER A 514 -19.52 2.13 9.91
C SER A 514 -19.72 2.39 8.42
N ASP A 515 -20.78 3.11 8.07
CA ASP A 515 -21.15 3.42 6.69
C ASP A 515 -20.85 4.87 6.33
N PRO A 516 -20.53 5.17 5.06
CA PRO A 516 -20.25 6.52 4.64
C PRO A 516 -21.53 7.36 4.54
N VAL A 517 -21.50 8.53 5.15
CA VAL A 517 -22.47 9.61 4.91
C VAL A 517 -22.03 10.38 3.67
N ALA A 518 -22.63 10.04 2.52
CA ALA A 518 -22.25 10.61 1.23
C ALA A 518 -22.44 12.13 1.16
N ALA A 519 -21.43 12.82 0.63
CA ALA A 519 -21.45 14.24 0.32
C ALA A 519 -22.45 14.55 -0.82
N THR A 520 -23.12 15.70 -0.75
CA THR A 520 -24.16 16.08 -1.72
C THR A 520 -23.81 17.33 -2.53
N ALA A 521 -22.76 18.04 -2.13
CA ALA A 521 -22.18 19.17 -2.84
C ALA A 521 -20.66 19.16 -2.68
N LEU A 522 -19.93 19.62 -3.69
CA LEU A 522 -18.47 19.72 -3.64
C LEU A 522 -17.96 20.57 -2.47
N ASN A 523 -18.74 21.55 -2.00
CA ASN A 523 -18.36 22.36 -0.84
C ASN A 523 -18.51 21.61 0.49
N ASP A 524 -19.19 20.46 0.54
CA ASP A 524 -19.31 19.65 1.75
C ASP A 524 -17.95 19.05 2.17
N VAL A 525 -16.99 19.00 1.22
CA VAL A 525 -15.65 18.41 1.40
C VAL A 525 -14.52 19.44 1.25
N VAL A 526 -14.84 20.74 1.31
CA VAL A 526 -13.84 21.83 1.33
C VAL A 526 -13.89 22.52 2.68
N TYR A 527 -12.76 22.53 3.38
CA TYR A 527 -12.63 23.06 4.72
C TYR A 527 -12.05 24.48 4.72
N THR A 528 -12.29 25.21 5.80
CA THR A 528 -11.54 26.43 6.14
C THR A 528 -10.23 26.08 6.86
N PRO A 529 -9.20 26.95 6.84
CA PRO A 529 -7.98 26.74 7.62
C PRO A 529 -8.26 26.50 9.11
N ALA A 530 -9.26 27.18 9.67
CA ALA A 530 -9.63 27.02 11.07
C ALA A 530 -10.26 25.65 11.37
N GLU A 531 -11.03 25.07 10.44
CA GLU A 531 -11.60 23.73 10.59
C GLU A 531 -10.53 22.65 10.53
N PHE A 532 -9.53 22.83 9.65
CA PHE A 532 -8.39 21.92 9.53
C PHE A 532 -7.51 21.88 10.80
N THR A 533 -7.16 23.04 11.35
CA THR A 533 -6.24 23.15 12.51
C THR A 533 -6.91 22.76 13.84
N ASN A 534 -8.18 23.07 14.06
CA ASN A 534 -8.80 22.89 15.39
C ASN A 534 -9.21 21.44 15.71
N GLY A 535 -8.75 20.44 14.94
CA GLY A 535 -9.09 19.02 15.14
C GLY A 535 -10.59 18.71 14.99
N THR A 536 -11.37 19.63 14.42
CA THR A 536 -12.83 19.48 14.18
C THR A 536 -13.15 18.55 13.02
N ILE A 537 -12.16 18.23 12.19
CA ILE A 537 -12.30 17.23 11.13
C ILE A 537 -12.22 15.85 11.77
N THR A 538 -13.38 15.20 11.91
CA THR A 538 -13.52 13.84 12.44
C THR A 538 -13.59 12.78 11.34
N SER A 539 -13.64 13.22 10.08
CA SER A 539 -13.91 12.43 8.88
C SER A 539 -13.77 13.33 7.64
N GLY A 540 -13.42 12.74 6.48
CA GLY A 540 -13.48 13.44 5.18
C GLY A 540 -12.14 13.88 4.57
N GLY A 541 -11.04 13.20 4.89
CA GLY A 541 -9.87 13.17 4.02
C GLY A 541 -10.18 12.33 2.77
N LEU A 542 -9.66 12.74 1.62
CA LEU A 542 -9.76 11.99 0.37
C LEU A 542 -8.57 11.05 0.32
N TRP A 543 -8.80 9.74 0.49
CA TRP A 543 -7.74 8.74 0.50
C TRP A 543 -6.96 8.77 -0.82
N VAL A 544 -5.63 8.70 -0.71
CA VAL A 544 -4.69 8.66 -1.84
C VAL A 544 -4.05 7.28 -1.92
N GLY A 545 -3.55 6.78 -0.80
CA GLY A 545 -2.79 5.52 -0.75
C GLY A 545 -2.40 5.17 0.67
N GLN A 546 -1.71 4.04 0.83
CA GLN A 546 -1.17 3.57 2.10
C GLN A 546 0.25 3.06 1.87
N GLY A 547 1.02 2.93 2.95
CA GLY A 547 2.40 2.46 2.89
C GLY A 547 2.89 1.97 4.25
N TRP A 548 4.18 1.65 4.32
CA TRP A 548 4.84 1.19 5.53
C TRP A 548 6.25 1.81 5.64
N ASP A 549 6.61 2.27 6.84
CA ASP A 549 7.96 2.74 7.18
C ASP A 549 8.36 2.34 8.61
N VAL A 550 9.40 2.94 9.19
CA VAL A 550 9.82 2.67 10.59
C VAL A 550 8.76 2.96 11.66
N GLY A 551 7.79 3.84 11.37
CA GLY A 551 6.64 4.15 12.21
C GLY A 551 5.50 3.13 12.10
N GLY A 552 5.59 2.22 11.12
CA GLY A 552 4.63 1.19 10.83
C GLY A 552 3.75 1.55 9.64
N SER A 553 2.56 0.92 9.57
CA SER A 553 1.60 1.21 8.50
C SER A 553 1.05 2.64 8.62
N PHE A 554 0.94 3.31 7.49
CA PHE A 554 0.38 4.64 7.38
C PHE A 554 -0.55 4.77 6.17
N SER A 555 -1.39 5.80 6.21
CA SER A 555 -2.27 6.22 5.12
C SER A 555 -2.00 7.68 4.73
N VAL A 556 -2.09 8.00 3.44
CA VAL A 556 -2.03 9.37 2.92
C VAL A 556 -3.40 9.81 2.43
N ASN A 557 -3.82 11.00 2.86
CA ASN A 557 -5.09 11.60 2.47
C ASN A 557 -4.91 13.06 2.04
N ILE A 558 -5.83 13.54 1.20
CA ILE A 558 -5.91 14.92 0.74
C ILE A 558 -7.06 15.64 1.43
N PHE A 559 -6.77 16.83 1.96
CA PHE A 559 -7.79 17.75 2.47
C PHE A 559 -7.86 19.00 1.62
N LEU A 560 -9.02 19.27 1.04
CA LEU A 560 -9.25 20.47 0.26
C LEU A 560 -9.56 21.64 1.19
N ILE A 561 -8.79 22.73 1.08
CA ILE A 561 -8.90 23.90 1.95
C ILE A 561 -9.02 25.17 1.11
N SER A 562 -9.89 26.08 1.54
CA SER A 562 -9.96 27.45 1.00
C SER A 562 -10.34 28.42 2.10
N ASP A 563 -10.05 29.71 1.92
CA ASP A 563 -10.32 30.73 2.94
C ASP A 563 -11.77 30.75 3.45
N ASP A 564 -12.74 30.37 2.61
CA ASP A 564 -14.18 30.40 2.93
C ASP A 564 -14.86 29.03 2.94
N GLY A 565 -14.11 27.93 2.81
CA GLY A 565 -14.64 26.57 2.81
C GLY A 565 -15.46 26.25 1.56
N THR A 566 -15.12 26.83 0.42
CA THR A 566 -15.80 26.56 -0.85
C THR A 566 -14.83 26.35 -2.00
N THR A 567 -15.26 25.59 -3.01
CA THR A 567 -14.48 25.35 -4.25
C THR A 567 -14.14 26.63 -5.03
N GLY A 568 -14.86 27.73 -4.80
CA GLY A 568 -14.62 29.04 -5.42
C GLY A 568 -13.93 30.04 -4.50
N GLY A 569 -13.50 29.61 -3.31
CA GLY A 569 -12.83 30.43 -2.31
C GLY A 569 -11.46 30.94 -2.78
N THR A 570 -10.90 31.90 -2.04
CA THR A 570 -9.52 32.35 -2.27
C THR A 570 -8.53 31.38 -1.61
N ASN A 571 -7.32 31.30 -2.18
CA ASN A 571 -6.25 30.39 -1.76
C ASN A 571 -6.68 28.91 -1.68
N PRO A 572 -7.17 28.32 -2.79
CA PRO A 572 -7.47 26.89 -2.81
C PRO A 572 -6.18 26.08 -2.70
N VAL A 573 -6.08 25.25 -1.67
CA VAL A 573 -4.95 24.36 -1.41
C VAL A 573 -5.44 22.96 -1.07
N ALA A 574 -4.78 21.94 -1.59
CA ALA A 574 -4.95 20.55 -1.21
C ALA A 574 -3.79 20.21 -0.27
N LYS A 575 -4.10 19.95 0.99
CA LYS A 575 -3.11 19.49 1.98
C LYS A 575 -2.95 18.00 1.85
N VAL A 576 -1.72 17.56 1.60
CA VAL A 576 -1.36 16.14 1.61
C VAL A 576 -0.94 15.77 3.01
N VAL A 577 -1.61 14.78 3.59
CA VAL A 577 -1.51 14.46 5.01
C VAL A 577 -1.30 12.98 5.21
N LYS A 578 -0.22 12.63 5.90
CA LYS A 578 0.12 11.28 6.33
C LYS A 578 -0.39 11.03 7.75
N PHE A 579 -0.87 9.81 7.96
CA PHE A 579 -1.42 9.32 9.22
C PHE A 579 -0.85 7.94 9.53
N TYR A 580 -0.33 7.73 10.73
CA TYR A 580 0.00 6.38 11.17
C TYR A 580 -1.24 5.66 11.67
N ASP A 581 -1.48 4.43 11.20
CA ASP A 581 -2.67 3.65 11.56
C ASP A 581 -2.67 3.25 13.03
N SER A 582 -1.49 3.21 13.64
CA SER A 582 -1.29 2.95 15.07
C SER A 582 -1.45 4.19 15.96
N ALA A 583 -1.64 5.38 15.38
CA ALA A 583 -1.66 6.64 16.11
C ALA A 583 -2.81 6.68 17.16
N PRO A 584 -2.53 7.06 18.42
CA PRO A 584 -3.53 7.10 19.48
C PRO A 584 -4.71 8.03 19.16
N ASN A 585 -4.45 9.09 18.39
CA ASN A 585 -5.45 10.01 17.89
C ASN A 585 -5.29 10.17 16.37
N TYR A 586 -5.65 9.14 15.61
CA TYR A 586 -5.55 9.09 14.14
C TYR A 586 -5.85 10.43 13.45
N TRP A 587 -6.99 11.08 13.71
CA TRP A 587 -7.31 12.36 13.05
C TRP A 587 -6.63 13.60 13.64
N GLY A 588 -6.03 13.54 14.83
CA GLY A 588 -5.33 14.67 15.43
C GLY A 588 -3.82 14.66 15.19
N ASP A 589 -3.24 13.49 15.04
CA ASP A 589 -1.81 13.25 14.85
C ASP A 589 -1.47 13.32 13.35
N LYS A 590 -1.77 14.49 12.75
CA LYS A 590 -1.65 14.76 11.30
C LYS A 590 -0.25 15.21 10.94
N ILE A 591 0.38 14.58 9.96
CA ILE A 591 1.65 15.07 9.39
C ILE A 591 1.35 15.66 8.01
N VAL A 592 1.48 16.97 7.85
CA VAL A 592 1.30 17.63 6.55
C VAL A 592 2.60 17.51 5.77
N ILE A 593 2.60 16.64 4.75
CA ILE A 593 3.79 16.31 3.96
C ILE A 593 3.95 17.22 2.73
N ASP A 594 2.84 17.76 2.20
CA ASP A 594 2.89 18.71 1.09
C ASP A 594 1.64 19.62 1.04
N GLU A 595 1.74 20.73 0.30
CA GLU A 595 0.66 21.64 -0.04
C GLU A 595 0.66 21.94 -1.54
N ILE A 596 -0.31 21.37 -2.25
CA ILE A 596 -0.54 21.59 -3.68
C ILE A 596 -1.75 22.50 -3.89
N SER A 597 -1.95 23.00 -5.11
CA SER A 597 -3.18 23.70 -5.48
C SER A 597 -4.19 22.74 -6.09
N PHE A 598 -5.46 22.82 -5.70
CA PHE A 598 -6.54 22.18 -6.45
C PHE A 598 -7.22 23.17 -7.39
N THR A 599 -7.89 22.67 -8.42
CA THR A 599 -8.64 23.48 -9.38
C THR A 599 -10.08 23.03 -9.49
N ALA A 600 -11.01 23.98 -9.54
CA ALA A 600 -12.42 23.73 -9.79
C ALA A 600 -12.77 24.11 -11.24
N THR A 601 -13.33 23.15 -11.99
CA THR A 601 -13.70 23.30 -13.39
C THR A 601 -15.11 22.75 -13.66
N SER A 602 -15.54 22.76 -14.92
CA SER A 602 -16.81 22.14 -15.32
C SER A 602 -16.66 21.54 -16.71
N LEU A 603 -17.05 20.27 -16.86
CA LEU A 603 -17.02 19.51 -18.10
C LEU A 603 -18.39 18.89 -18.34
N GLY A 604 -18.97 19.09 -19.53
CA GLY A 604 -20.31 18.57 -19.84
C GLY A 604 -21.44 19.13 -18.97
N GLY A 605 -21.19 20.18 -18.19
CA GLY A 605 -22.13 20.70 -17.19
C GLY A 605 -22.08 19.98 -15.84
N ILE A 606 -21.06 19.15 -15.62
CA ILE A 606 -20.71 18.52 -14.34
C ILE A 606 -19.56 19.32 -13.74
N ASP A 607 -19.70 19.74 -12.48
CA ASP A 607 -18.66 20.47 -11.77
C ASP A 607 -17.63 19.48 -11.21
N ILE A 608 -16.35 19.80 -11.39
CA ILE A 608 -15.20 18.93 -11.08
C ILE A 608 -14.22 19.71 -10.20
N VAL A 609 -13.62 19.03 -9.21
CA VAL A 609 -12.44 19.50 -8.48
C VAL A 609 -11.33 18.47 -8.65
N GLN A 610 -10.15 18.91 -9.08
CA GLN A 610 -9.02 18.04 -9.40
C GLN A 610 -7.71 18.62 -8.84
N TRP A 611 -6.74 17.74 -8.58
CA TRP A 611 -5.39 18.05 -8.13
C TRP A 611 -4.43 16.97 -8.65
N ASP A 612 -3.13 17.24 -8.60
CA ASP A 612 -2.09 16.27 -8.94
C ASP A 612 -1.40 15.83 -7.65
N VAL A 613 -1.42 14.54 -7.34
CA VAL A 613 -0.70 13.97 -6.19
C VAL A 613 0.79 14.24 -6.38
N PRO A 614 1.48 14.83 -5.40
CA PRO A 614 2.89 15.14 -5.55
C PRO A 614 3.71 13.86 -5.51
N GLU A 615 4.88 13.90 -6.14
CA GLU A 615 5.78 12.75 -6.26
C GLU A 615 6.20 12.17 -4.90
N VAL A 616 6.37 13.00 -3.87
CA VAL A 616 6.67 12.54 -2.51
C VAL A 616 5.57 11.62 -1.97
N ALA A 617 4.31 11.97 -2.19
CA ALA A 617 3.18 11.16 -1.76
C ALA A 617 3.06 9.90 -2.61
N ALA A 618 3.23 10.04 -3.93
CA ALA A 618 3.22 8.92 -4.86
C ALA A 618 4.24 7.85 -4.48
N LYS A 619 5.49 8.25 -4.22
CA LYS A 619 6.56 7.32 -3.85
C LYS A 619 6.28 6.57 -2.56
N ILE A 620 5.86 7.27 -1.50
CA ILE A 620 5.61 6.63 -0.19
C ILE A 620 4.35 5.78 -0.18
N THR A 621 3.45 5.93 -1.16
CA THR A 621 2.26 5.08 -1.31
C THR A 621 2.30 4.23 -2.58
N GLU A 622 3.48 4.09 -3.20
CA GLU A 622 3.73 3.25 -4.38
C GLU A 622 2.76 3.50 -5.54
N LEU A 623 2.29 4.75 -5.71
CA LEU A 623 1.37 5.09 -6.78
C LEU A 623 2.09 5.17 -8.12
N ASP A 624 1.44 4.64 -9.14
CA ASP A 624 1.89 4.81 -10.51
C ASP A 624 1.50 6.19 -11.07
N VAL A 625 1.91 6.47 -12.32
CA VAL A 625 1.62 7.76 -12.98
C VAL A 625 0.13 7.99 -13.25
N TYR A 626 -0.68 6.93 -13.34
CA TYR A 626 -2.11 6.99 -13.62
C TYR A 626 -2.90 7.40 -12.39
N GLU A 627 -2.48 6.92 -11.22
CA GLU A 627 -3.11 7.18 -9.93
C GLU A 627 -2.82 8.60 -9.41
N LEU A 628 -1.88 9.34 -10.02
CA LEU A 628 -1.50 10.69 -9.59
C LEU A 628 -2.53 11.77 -9.85
N HIS A 629 -3.58 11.48 -10.62
CA HIS A 629 -4.51 12.49 -11.12
C HIS A 629 -5.96 12.26 -10.65
N PRO A 630 -6.22 12.13 -9.35
CA PRO A 630 -7.56 11.95 -8.84
C PRO A 630 -8.40 13.24 -8.99
N TYR A 631 -9.71 13.06 -9.09
CA TYR A 631 -10.65 14.16 -9.04
C TYR A 631 -11.95 13.76 -8.33
N ILE A 632 -12.67 14.77 -7.86
CA ILE A 632 -14.04 14.62 -7.37
C ILE A 632 -15.01 15.44 -8.21
N PHE A 633 -16.24 14.98 -8.29
CA PHE A 633 -17.27 15.63 -9.09
C PHE A 633 -18.65 15.48 -8.46
N VAL A 634 -19.59 16.34 -8.83
CA VAL A 634 -20.98 16.24 -8.37
C VAL A 634 -21.93 15.96 -9.52
N GLU A 635 -22.67 14.84 -9.43
CA GLU A 635 -23.66 14.43 -10.40
C GLU A 635 -24.99 14.07 -9.72
N SER A 636 -26.07 13.96 -10.48
CA SER A 636 -27.40 13.61 -9.95
C SER A 636 -28.23 12.68 -10.85
N THR A 637 -27.59 12.19 -11.90
CA THR A 637 -28.18 11.39 -12.96
C THR A 637 -28.25 9.92 -12.63
N LEU A 638 -27.25 9.37 -11.94
CA LEU A 638 -27.17 7.94 -11.61
C LEU A 638 -28.18 7.56 -10.51
N ASP A 639 -28.23 8.34 -9.43
CA ASP A 639 -29.10 8.06 -8.26
C ASP A 639 -30.33 8.97 -8.14
N GLY A 640 -30.48 9.95 -9.05
CA GLY A 640 -31.60 10.90 -9.03
C GLY A 640 -31.50 11.98 -7.94
N THR A 641 -30.41 12.00 -7.17
CA THR A 641 -30.06 13.02 -6.18
C THR A 641 -28.60 13.42 -6.32
N PRO A 642 -28.23 14.69 -6.01
CA PRO A 642 -26.83 15.11 -6.03
C PRO A 642 -25.96 14.30 -5.08
N LEU A 643 -24.89 13.70 -5.61
CA LEU A 643 -23.86 12.98 -4.87
C LEU A 643 -22.48 13.42 -5.36
N VAL A 644 -21.54 13.56 -4.45
CA VAL A 644 -20.12 13.77 -4.77
C VAL A 644 -19.45 12.42 -4.89
N ARG A 645 -18.65 12.27 -5.95
CA ARG A 645 -17.99 11.02 -6.33
C ARG A 645 -16.52 11.25 -6.61
N ARG A 646 -15.74 10.17 -6.55
CA ARG A 646 -14.32 10.13 -6.94
C ARG A 646 -14.14 9.49 -8.32
N GLY A 647 -13.08 9.88 -9.01
CA GLY A 647 -12.64 9.27 -10.25
C GLY A 647 -11.18 9.62 -10.56
N GLU A 648 -10.71 9.12 -11.69
CA GLU A 648 -9.32 9.26 -12.14
C GLU A 648 -9.22 9.90 -13.51
N ARG A 649 -8.25 10.79 -13.66
CA ARG A 649 -8.02 11.55 -14.87
C ARG A 649 -6.74 11.09 -15.53
N THR A 650 -6.85 10.38 -16.64
CA THR A 650 -5.69 10.02 -17.46
C THR A 650 -5.27 11.23 -18.31
N LEU A 651 -3.99 11.64 -18.25
CA LEU A 651 -3.47 12.70 -19.12
C LEU A 651 -3.15 12.18 -20.52
N GLN A 652 -3.21 13.09 -21.49
CA GLN A 652 -2.67 12.82 -22.81
C GLN A 652 -1.14 12.66 -22.74
N ASP A 653 -0.62 11.73 -23.54
CA ASP A 653 0.79 11.36 -23.69
C ASP A 653 1.40 10.65 -22.46
N MET A 654 0.58 10.19 -21.50
CA MET A 654 1.06 9.25 -20.46
C MET A 654 1.37 7.89 -21.08
N GLU A 655 2.41 7.23 -20.55
CA GLU A 655 2.92 5.96 -21.03
C GLU A 655 2.92 4.92 -19.91
N GLU A 656 2.42 3.73 -20.22
CA GLU A 656 2.50 2.52 -19.39
C GLU A 656 3.30 1.46 -20.13
N THR A 657 3.89 0.53 -19.37
CA THR A 657 4.57 -0.62 -19.92
C THR A 657 3.96 -1.92 -19.40
N GLU A 658 3.61 -2.83 -20.30
CA GLU A 658 2.95 -4.10 -19.96
C GLU A 658 3.63 -5.29 -20.66
N VAL A 659 3.63 -6.47 -20.03
CA VAL A 659 4.23 -7.69 -20.59
C VAL A 659 3.14 -8.61 -21.16
N LEU A 660 3.18 -8.76 -22.48
CA LEU A 660 2.22 -9.57 -23.24
C LEU A 660 2.87 -10.81 -23.83
N PHE A 661 2.06 -11.78 -24.24
CA PHE A 661 2.50 -13.05 -24.77
C PHE A 661 1.83 -13.37 -26.10
N ASN A 662 2.52 -14.10 -26.98
CA ASN A 662 1.85 -14.69 -28.13
C ASN A 662 0.97 -15.87 -27.71
N THR A 663 0.04 -16.29 -28.58
CA THR A 663 -0.85 -17.42 -28.29
C THR A 663 -0.13 -18.75 -28.03
N THR A 664 1.11 -18.90 -28.53
CA THR A 664 1.92 -20.11 -28.26
C THR A 664 2.43 -20.13 -26.83
N ALA A 665 2.91 -18.99 -26.31
CA ALA A 665 3.29 -18.84 -24.92
C ALA A 665 2.07 -18.99 -24.00
N ARG A 666 0.93 -18.37 -24.34
CA ARG A 666 -0.34 -18.60 -23.62
C ARG A 666 -0.68 -20.08 -23.51
N ASP A 667 -0.74 -20.81 -24.62
CA ASP A 667 -1.11 -22.23 -24.60
C ASP A 667 -0.14 -23.08 -23.76
N GLN A 668 1.11 -22.65 -23.60
CA GLN A 668 2.09 -23.30 -22.74
C GLN A 668 1.86 -22.95 -21.26
N ILE A 669 1.64 -21.67 -20.94
CA ILE A 669 1.31 -21.21 -19.58
C ILE A 669 0.05 -21.91 -19.09
N LEU A 670 -1.05 -21.87 -19.85
CA LEU A 670 -2.31 -22.51 -19.45
C LEU A 670 -2.21 -24.03 -19.30
N ALA A 671 -1.26 -24.68 -20.00
CA ALA A 671 -1.04 -26.12 -19.91
C ALA A 671 -0.12 -26.51 -18.74
N ALA A 672 0.78 -25.62 -18.33
CA ALA A 672 1.62 -25.77 -17.15
C ALA A 672 0.83 -25.41 -15.88
N PHE A 673 -0.03 -24.40 -15.96
CA PHE A 673 -0.74 -23.85 -14.83
C PHE A 673 -1.70 -24.86 -14.19
N SER A 674 -1.44 -25.16 -12.93
CA SER A 674 -2.22 -26.09 -12.12
C SER A 674 -2.08 -25.73 -10.64
N THR A 675 -3.18 -25.34 -10.00
CA THR A 675 -3.20 -25.20 -8.54
C THR A 675 -3.15 -26.57 -7.85
N ILE A 676 -2.64 -26.62 -6.62
CA ILE A 676 -2.60 -27.83 -5.79
C ILE A 676 -4.01 -28.33 -5.37
N ALA A 677 -5.07 -27.54 -5.58
CA ALA A 677 -6.43 -27.94 -5.27
C ALA A 677 -6.87 -29.14 -6.13
N GLY A 678 -7.33 -30.22 -5.53
CA GLY A 678 -7.80 -31.40 -6.25
C GLY A 678 -7.85 -32.66 -5.39
N ILE A 679 -8.35 -33.75 -5.99
CA ILE A 679 -8.35 -35.07 -5.36
C ILE A 679 -7.12 -35.85 -5.84
N TYR A 680 -6.37 -36.39 -4.88
CA TYR A 680 -5.16 -37.15 -5.14
C TYR A 680 -5.19 -38.53 -4.48
N MET A 681 -4.71 -39.56 -5.16
CA MET A 681 -4.69 -40.93 -4.64
C MET A 681 -3.32 -41.58 -4.84
N ASN A 682 -2.87 -42.31 -3.81
CA ASN A 682 -1.85 -43.33 -3.96
C ASN A 682 -2.45 -44.71 -3.67
N SER A 683 -2.78 -45.43 -4.74
CA SER A 683 -3.37 -46.78 -4.66
C SER A 683 -2.44 -47.84 -4.04
N THR A 684 -1.12 -47.61 -4.06
CA THR A 684 -0.15 -48.54 -3.46
C THR A 684 -0.18 -48.46 -1.95
N GLU A 685 -0.28 -47.23 -1.42
CA GLU A 685 -0.30 -46.96 0.02
C GLU A 685 -1.71 -46.84 0.58
N SER A 686 -2.73 -46.93 -0.28
CA SER A 686 -4.14 -46.81 0.10
C SER A 686 -4.41 -45.49 0.83
N VAL A 687 -3.94 -44.40 0.22
CA VAL A 687 -4.12 -43.04 0.70
C VAL A 687 -4.89 -42.22 -0.33
N LEU A 688 -5.83 -41.39 0.15
CA LEU A 688 -6.60 -40.43 -0.63
C LEU A 688 -6.51 -39.06 0.05
N PHE A 689 -6.14 -38.05 -0.70
CA PHE A 689 -6.17 -36.65 -0.31
C PHE A 689 -7.17 -35.88 -1.15
N THR A 690 -7.77 -34.86 -0.55
CA THR A 690 -8.38 -33.77 -1.29
C THR A 690 -7.85 -32.48 -0.70
N MET A 691 -7.26 -31.66 -1.56
CA MET A 691 -6.91 -30.26 -1.30
C MET A 691 -8.07 -29.44 -1.88
N LEU A 692 -8.77 -28.68 -1.06
CA LEU A 692 -9.91 -27.87 -1.50
C LEU A 692 -9.45 -26.45 -1.80
N PRO A 693 -10.04 -25.76 -2.80
CA PRO A 693 -9.66 -24.39 -3.14
C PRO A 693 -9.67 -23.40 -1.97
N ASN A 694 -10.50 -23.65 -0.96
CA ASN A 694 -10.60 -22.81 0.24
C ASN A 694 -9.50 -23.08 1.29
N GLY A 695 -8.33 -23.55 0.87
CA GLY A 695 -7.18 -23.81 1.75
C GLY A 695 -7.37 -24.96 2.73
N MET A 696 -8.43 -25.78 2.62
CA MET A 696 -8.62 -26.93 3.48
C MET A 696 -8.20 -28.23 2.81
N TYR A 697 -7.60 -29.14 3.57
CA TYR A 697 -7.34 -30.49 3.08
C TYR A 697 -7.98 -31.56 3.95
N PHE A 698 -8.24 -32.70 3.31
CA PHE A 698 -8.61 -33.95 3.98
C PHE A 698 -7.76 -35.09 3.46
N GLY A 699 -7.18 -35.86 4.38
CA GLY A 699 -6.45 -37.08 4.12
C GLY A 699 -7.15 -38.29 4.72
N ILE A 700 -7.22 -39.39 3.98
CA ILE A 700 -7.67 -40.69 4.50
C ILE A 700 -6.65 -41.75 4.13
N GLN A 701 -6.35 -42.63 5.08
CA GLN A 701 -5.65 -43.87 4.82
C GLN A 701 -6.51 -45.09 5.17
N TRP A 702 -6.44 -46.16 4.38
CA TRP A 702 -7.18 -47.40 4.63
C TRP A 702 -6.35 -48.67 4.38
N ALA A 703 -6.79 -49.79 4.94
CA ALA A 703 -6.27 -51.13 4.65
C ALA A 703 -7.32 -51.96 3.89
N GLU A 704 -6.88 -52.72 2.89
CA GLU A 704 -7.77 -53.64 2.14
C GLU A 704 -8.50 -54.67 3.02
N VAL A 705 -7.92 -55.04 4.16
CA VAL A 705 -8.43 -56.13 5.03
C VAL A 705 -8.97 -55.63 6.37
N ASN A 706 -8.41 -54.55 6.92
CA ASN A 706 -8.74 -54.08 8.28
C ASN A 706 -9.60 -52.81 8.32
N GLY A 707 -9.91 -52.21 7.17
CA GLY A 707 -10.78 -51.02 7.11
C GLY A 707 -10.02 -49.70 7.18
N PHE A 708 -10.71 -48.66 7.62
CA PHE A 708 -10.16 -47.33 7.92
C PHE A 708 -8.92 -47.44 8.82
N ILE A 709 -7.82 -46.79 8.42
CA ILE A 709 -6.62 -46.65 9.24
C ILE A 709 -6.72 -45.28 9.91
N GLY A 710 -6.63 -44.21 9.10
CA GLY A 710 -6.42 -42.86 9.61
C GLY A 710 -7.10 -41.76 8.84
N PHE A 711 -7.24 -40.62 9.51
CA PHE A 711 -7.83 -39.39 8.99
C PHE A 711 -7.05 -38.17 9.46
N GLU A 712 -6.81 -37.28 8.52
CA GLU A 712 -6.28 -35.93 8.75
C GLU A 712 -7.18 -34.90 8.12
N ARG A 713 -7.34 -33.78 8.83
CA ARG A 713 -7.91 -32.54 8.30
C ARG A 713 -7.13 -31.36 8.83
N GLY A 714 -6.97 -30.37 8.00
CA GLY A 714 -6.36 -29.11 8.39
C GLY A 714 -6.46 -28.04 7.32
N GLY A 715 -5.80 -26.92 7.59
CA GLY A 715 -5.48 -25.92 6.59
C GLY A 715 -4.21 -26.31 5.82
N TYR A 716 -4.11 -25.82 4.60
CA TYR A 716 -2.88 -25.84 3.81
C TYR A 716 -2.69 -24.50 3.11
N GLU A 717 -1.43 -24.15 2.91
CA GLU A 717 -1.01 -23.02 2.07
C GLU A 717 0.09 -23.51 1.12
N HIS A 718 0.08 -23.04 -0.13
CA HIS A 718 1.01 -23.49 -1.16
C HIS A 718 1.64 -22.30 -1.88
N PHE A 719 2.97 -22.27 -1.87
CA PHE A 719 3.79 -21.21 -2.45
C PHE A 719 4.92 -21.86 -3.27
N GLY A 720 4.84 -21.81 -4.60
CA GLY A 720 5.84 -22.41 -5.47
C GLY A 720 6.03 -23.91 -5.19
N SER A 721 7.20 -24.30 -4.70
CA SER A 721 7.52 -25.67 -4.29
C SER A 721 7.32 -25.95 -2.79
N GLU A 722 6.73 -25.03 -2.03
CA GLU A 722 6.52 -25.16 -0.60
C GLU A 722 5.04 -25.40 -0.28
N LEU A 723 4.76 -26.42 0.52
CA LEU A 723 3.45 -26.75 1.05
C LEU A 723 3.48 -26.68 2.57
N TYR A 724 2.76 -25.70 3.11
CA TYR A 724 2.50 -25.56 4.54
C TYR A 724 1.24 -26.32 4.89
N ILE A 725 1.31 -27.14 5.93
CA ILE A 725 0.20 -27.94 6.44
C ILE A 725 0.00 -27.64 7.92
N ASN A 726 -1.23 -27.28 8.28
CA ASN A 726 -1.66 -27.15 9.66
C ASN A 726 -2.80 -28.14 9.95
N THR A 727 -2.44 -29.28 10.53
CA THR A 727 -3.37 -30.35 10.90
C THR A 727 -4.07 -30.03 12.22
N ASP A 728 -5.36 -29.69 12.13
CA ASP A 728 -6.21 -29.43 13.30
C ASP A 728 -6.87 -30.69 13.86
N GLN A 729 -7.05 -31.74 13.04
CA GLN A 729 -7.61 -33.01 13.49
C GLN A 729 -6.85 -34.20 12.91
N ASN A 730 -6.43 -35.10 13.81
CA ASN A 730 -5.77 -36.37 13.49
C ASN A 730 -6.27 -37.46 14.47
N ASN A 731 -6.65 -38.63 13.94
CA ASN A 731 -7.29 -39.69 14.72
C ASN A 731 -6.41 -40.92 15.03
N ASP A 732 -5.25 -41.08 14.42
CA ASP A 732 -4.48 -42.33 14.59
C ASP A 732 -2.97 -42.23 14.39
N GLY A 733 -2.47 -41.09 13.90
CA GLY A 733 -1.04 -40.85 13.74
C GLY A 733 -0.40 -41.60 12.57
N GLU A 734 -1.15 -42.04 11.56
CA GLU A 734 -0.57 -42.63 10.33
C GLU A 734 -1.04 -41.95 9.03
N ALA A 735 -1.74 -40.81 9.11
CA ALA A 735 -1.94 -39.99 7.92
C ALA A 735 -0.69 -39.08 7.67
N LEU A 736 -0.49 -38.76 6.41
CA LEU A 736 0.83 -38.54 5.80
C LEU A 736 1.63 -37.37 6.39
N PHE A 737 0.94 -36.34 6.88
CA PHE A 737 1.59 -35.10 7.31
C PHE A 737 1.85 -35.10 8.82
N CYS A 738 0.91 -35.58 9.65
CA CYS A 738 1.01 -35.50 11.10
C CYS A 738 1.18 -36.91 11.75
N ASP A 739 2.42 -37.35 11.93
CA ASP A 739 2.76 -38.60 12.66
C ASP A 739 2.75 -38.41 14.20
N LEU A 740 1.70 -37.77 14.73
CA LEU A 740 1.47 -37.63 16.17
C LEU A 740 0.28 -38.48 16.61
N ALA A 741 0.30 -38.92 17.87
CA ALA A 741 -0.79 -39.74 18.41
C ALA A 741 -2.15 -39.02 18.35
N ALA A 742 -3.23 -39.79 18.18
CA ALA A 742 -4.62 -39.31 18.10
C ALA A 742 -4.96 -38.15 19.06
N GLY A 743 -5.55 -37.08 18.50
CA GLY A 743 -5.97 -35.88 19.24
C GLY A 743 -4.89 -34.81 19.46
N ASN A 744 -3.71 -34.96 18.85
CA ASN A 744 -2.72 -33.89 18.76
C ASN A 744 -2.85 -33.15 17.42
N THR A 745 -2.60 -31.85 17.44
CA THR A 745 -2.49 -31.01 16.24
C THR A 745 -1.02 -30.97 15.79
N CYS A 746 -0.80 -30.82 14.49
CA CYS A 746 0.50 -30.48 13.92
C CYS A 746 0.37 -29.13 13.24
N ALA A 747 1.01 -28.10 13.79
CA ALA A 747 1.05 -26.78 13.19
C ALA A 747 2.38 -26.59 12.46
N ASP A 748 2.35 -25.77 11.42
CA ASP A 748 3.52 -25.26 10.71
C ASP A 748 4.42 -26.37 10.13
N LEU A 749 3.81 -27.43 9.58
CA LEU A 749 4.55 -28.45 8.87
C LEU A 749 4.85 -27.95 7.45
N LEU A 750 6.13 -27.76 7.15
CA LEU A 750 6.61 -27.37 5.83
C LEU A 750 7.12 -28.59 5.06
N TYR A 751 6.64 -28.76 3.83
CA TYR A 751 7.09 -29.77 2.89
C TYR A 751 7.51 -29.13 1.57
N ASP A 752 8.62 -29.60 1.01
CA ASP A 752 8.90 -29.37 -0.39
C ASP A 752 7.94 -30.25 -1.23
N VAL A 753 7.34 -29.68 -2.26
CA VAL A 753 6.41 -30.34 -3.17
C VAL A 753 6.69 -30.02 -4.64
N ASP A 754 6.23 -30.90 -5.51
CA ASP A 754 6.24 -30.73 -6.98
C ASP A 754 4.83 -31.11 -7.49
N VAL A 755 4.18 -30.20 -8.22
CA VAL A 755 2.82 -30.37 -8.73
C VAL A 755 2.83 -30.55 -10.25
N SER A 756 3.63 -31.50 -10.73
CA SER A 756 3.73 -31.74 -12.18
C SER A 756 2.58 -32.56 -12.77
N GLY A 757 1.77 -31.89 -13.60
CA GLY A 757 0.76 -32.48 -14.46
C GLY A 757 -0.40 -33.15 -13.71
N SER A 758 -0.33 -34.46 -13.49
CA SER A 758 -1.36 -35.22 -12.78
C SER A 758 -0.82 -35.92 -11.54
N ALA A 759 0.20 -35.36 -10.90
CA ALA A 759 0.73 -35.85 -9.65
C ALA A 759 1.05 -34.70 -8.70
N LEU A 760 0.95 -34.97 -7.39
CA LEU A 760 1.52 -34.18 -6.33
C LEU A 760 2.60 -35.04 -5.69
N THR A 761 3.83 -34.56 -5.71
CA THR A 761 4.97 -35.23 -5.10
C THR A 761 5.37 -34.46 -3.85
N ILE A 762 5.55 -35.15 -2.74
CA ILE A 762 5.90 -34.56 -1.44
C ILE A 762 7.27 -35.10 -1.03
N PHE A 763 8.18 -34.20 -0.63
CA PHE A 763 9.55 -34.50 -0.21
C PHE A 763 9.73 -34.19 1.29
N PRO A 764 9.56 -35.16 2.21
CA PRO A 764 9.54 -34.88 3.65
C PRO A 764 10.95 -34.75 4.28
N GLY A 765 11.97 -34.40 3.49
CA GLY A 765 13.36 -34.17 3.89
C GLY A 765 14.17 -35.37 4.44
N THR A 766 13.53 -36.38 5.04
CA THR A 766 14.19 -37.48 5.77
C THR A 766 13.73 -38.90 5.40
N VAL A 767 12.73 -39.01 4.51
CA VAL A 767 12.09 -40.26 4.05
C VAL A 767 11.99 -40.29 2.53
N ASP A 768 11.64 -41.45 1.97
CA ASP A 768 11.45 -41.63 0.52
C ASP A 768 10.33 -40.69 0.01
N GLU A 769 10.55 -40.11 -1.18
CA GLU A 769 9.61 -39.28 -1.93
C GLU A 769 8.23 -39.94 -2.02
N PHE A 770 7.17 -39.18 -1.73
CA PHE A 770 5.80 -39.68 -1.75
C PHE A 770 5.02 -39.06 -2.90
N VAL A 771 4.64 -39.89 -3.88
CA VAL A 771 3.96 -39.47 -5.10
C VAL A 771 2.47 -39.83 -5.01
N LEU A 772 1.63 -38.83 -5.17
CA LEU A 772 0.17 -38.91 -5.21
C LEU A 772 -0.33 -38.64 -6.63
N GLY A 773 -1.12 -39.53 -7.23
CA GLY A 773 -1.71 -39.28 -8.55
C GLY A 773 -2.98 -38.44 -8.44
N ARG A 774 -3.09 -37.35 -9.19
CA ARG A 774 -4.31 -36.53 -9.30
C ARG A 774 -5.38 -37.28 -10.07
N GLU A 775 -6.57 -37.36 -9.50
CA GLU A 775 -7.73 -37.99 -10.13
C GLU A 775 -8.39 -37.00 -11.10
N THR A 776 -8.61 -37.44 -12.34
CA THR A 776 -9.24 -36.60 -13.36
C THR A 776 -10.73 -36.45 -13.07
N LEU A 777 -11.13 -35.25 -12.67
CA LEU A 777 -12.52 -34.86 -12.46
C LEU A 777 -13.19 -34.61 -13.82
N THR A 778 -14.45 -35.00 -13.96
CA THR A 778 -15.22 -34.71 -15.18
C THR A 778 -16.16 -33.54 -14.91
N ALA A 779 -16.09 -32.49 -15.73
CA ALA A 779 -16.87 -31.24 -15.61
C ALA A 779 -18.41 -31.39 -15.58
N SER A 780 -18.95 -32.59 -15.81
CA SER A 780 -20.39 -32.86 -15.68
C SER A 780 -20.64 -34.25 -15.10
N GLY A 781 -21.15 -34.33 -13.87
CA GLY A 781 -21.57 -35.60 -13.28
C GLY A 781 -21.53 -35.63 -11.75
N LEU A 782 -21.55 -36.85 -11.23
CA LEU A 782 -21.47 -37.15 -9.80
C LEU A 782 -20.02 -37.24 -9.29
N VAL A 783 -19.05 -37.51 -10.18
CA VAL A 783 -17.62 -37.63 -9.85
C VAL A 783 -17.11 -36.29 -9.29
N GLY A 784 -16.49 -36.32 -8.12
CA GLY A 784 -16.03 -35.13 -7.40
C GLY A 784 -16.28 -35.23 -5.89
N ALA A 785 -15.90 -34.17 -5.17
CA ALA A 785 -16.14 -34.02 -3.75
C ALA A 785 -17.40 -33.16 -3.49
N TRP A 786 -18.23 -33.59 -2.56
CA TRP A 786 -19.51 -32.97 -2.21
C TRP A 786 -19.60 -32.82 -0.70
N TYR A 787 -19.78 -31.59 -0.24
CA TYR A 787 -19.76 -31.24 1.17
C TYR A 787 -21.14 -30.80 1.66
N LEU A 788 -21.49 -31.25 2.86
CA LEU A 788 -22.68 -30.82 3.57
C LEU A 788 -22.24 -30.07 4.82
N GLN A 789 -22.29 -28.75 4.74
CA GLN A 789 -21.75 -27.85 5.77
C GLN A 789 -22.41 -28.04 7.14
N ASN A 790 -23.73 -28.24 7.18
CA ASN A 790 -24.47 -28.31 8.44
C ASN A 790 -24.21 -29.59 9.25
N ASP A 791 -23.87 -30.70 8.58
CA ASP A 791 -23.67 -32.00 9.24
C ASP A 791 -22.20 -32.47 9.15
N SER A 792 -21.31 -31.64 8.57
CA SER A 792 -19.88 -31.92 8.42
C SER A 792 -19.62 -33.27 7.74
N VAL A 793 -20.26 -33.48 6.58
CA VAL A 793 -20.15 -34.72 5.78
C VAL A 793 -19.50 -34.40 4.44
N LEU A 794 -18.48 -35.17 4.07
CA LEU A 794 -17.82 -35.11 2.76
C LEU A 794 -18.02 -36.42 2.01
N PHE A 795 -18.59 -36.35 0.81
CA PHE A 795 -18.65 -37.45 -0.15
C PHE A 795 -17.64 -37.25 -1.27
N MET A 796 -16.90 -38.30 -1.62
CA MET A 796 -16.00 -38.31 -2.77
C MET A 796 -16.38 -39.46 -3.70
N PHE A 797 -16.78 -39.13 -4.93
CA PHE A 797 -17.08 -40.11 -5.98
C PHE A 797 -15.96 -40.11 -7.01
N LEU A 798 -15.39 -41.29 -7.29
CA LEU A 798 -14.24 -41.41 -8.18
C LEU A 798 -14.63 -41.95 -9.56
N PRO A 799 -13.86 -41.65 -10.63
CA PRO A 799 -14.17 -42.10 -12.00
C PRO A 799 -14.29 -43.63 -12.17
N GLY A 800 -13.67 -44.40 -11.28
CA GLY A 800 -13.67 -45.88 -11.26
C GLY A 800 -14.94 -46.53 -10.70
N GLY A 801 -15.91 -45.75 -10.22
CA GLY A 801 -17.11 -46.27 -9.56
C GLY A 801 -16.89 -46.61 -8.07
N GLU A 802 -15.83 -46.09 -7.45
CA GLU A 802 -15.60 -46.16 -6.00
C GLU A 802 -16.05 -44.84 -5.34
N TYR A 803 -16.54 -44.92 -4.11
CA TYR A 803 -16.86 -43.73 -3.32
C TYR A 803 -16.32 -43.83 -1.90
N PHE A 804 -16.11 -42.67 -1.30
CA PHE A 804 -15.74 -42.48 0.09
C PHE A 804 -16.72 -41.49 0.73
N ALA A 805 -17.07 -41.70 2.00
CA ALA A 805 -17.81 -40.74 2.79
C ALA A 805 -17.15 -40.60 4.15
N ILE A 806 -17.01 -39.36 4.63
CA ILE A 806 -16.48 -39.03 5.94
C ILE A 806 -17.47 -38.14 6.64
N GLN A 807 -17.69 -38.38 7.93
CA GLN A 807 -18.37 -37.45 8.81
C GLN A 807 -17.44 -37.08 9.98
N TRP A 808 -17.46 -35.81 10.38
CA TRP A 808 -16.78 -35.32 11.58
C TRP A 808 -17.67 -34.36 12.36
N GLU A 809 -17.26 -34.05 13.59
CA GLU A 809 -17.84 -33.02 14.44
C GLU A 809 -16.72 -32.07 14.87
N GLU A 810 -16.99 -30.76 14.95
CA GLU A 810 -16.00 -29.76 15.38
C GLU A 810 -15.42 -30.05 16.77
N VAL A 811 -16.23 -30.57 17.69
CA VAL A 811 -15.85 -30.77 19.10
C VAL A 811 -15.29 -32.17 19.35
N ASN A 812 -15.85 -33.20 18.71
CA ASN A 812 -15.52 -34.60 18.99
C ASN A 812 -14.61 -35.22 17.93
N GLY A 813 -14.28 -34.48 16.87
CA GLY A 813 -13.43 -34.93 15.78
C GLY A 813 -14.12 -35.90 14.85
N PHE A 814 -13.36 -36.83 14.30
CA PHE A 814 -13.83 -37.86 13.38
C PHE A 814 -15.03 -38.68 13.96
N VAL A 815 -16.11 -38.79 13.19
CA VAL A 815 -17.37 -39.47 13.59
C VAL A 815 -17.55 -40.80 12.87
N GLY A 816 -17.36 -40.83 11.54
CA GLY A 816 -17.69 -42.01 10.75
C GLY A 816 -17.05 -42.03 9.37
N PHE A 817 -16.83 -43.25 8.86
CA PHE A 817 -16.26 -43.49 7.53
C PHE A 817 -17.01 -44.59 6.79
N GLU A 818 -17.28 -44.34 5.51
CA GLU A 818 -17.77 -45.32 4.55
C GLU A 818 -16.92 -45.39 3.30
N ARG A 819 -16.74 -46.60 2.78
CA ARG A 819 -16.21 -46.85 1.45
C ARG A 819 -17.03 -47.92 0.75
N GLY A 820 -17.18 -47.77 -0.55
CA GLY A 820 -17.56 -48.88 -1.40
C GLY A 820 -17.69 -48.50 -2.85
N THR A 821 -18.67 -49.07 -3.52
CA THR A 821 -18.87 -48.88 -4.96
C THR A 821 -20.19 -48.18 -5.25
N TYR A 822 -20.21 -47.38 -6.30
CA TYR A 822 -21.40 -46.72 -6.78
C TYR A 822 -21.62 -46.98 -8.27
N SER A 823 -22.88 -46.85 -8.69
CA SER A 823 -23.23 -46.77 -10.10
C SER A 823 -24.39 -45.79 -10.27
N LEU A 824 -24.31 -44.95 -11.29
CA LEU A 824 -25.34 -43.97 -11.60
C LEU A 824 -26.11 -44.40 -12.86
N ASN A 825 -27.43 -44.50 -12.76
CA ASN A 825 -28.31 -44.74 -13.89
C ASN A 825 -29.46 -43.74 -13.89
N ALA A 826 -29.38 -42.75 -14.79
CA ALA A 826 -30.24 -41.58 -14.79
C ALA A 826 -30.17 -40.82 -13.45
N ASP A 827 -31.27 -40.74 -12.72
CA ASP A 827 -31.45 -40.09 -11.42
C ASP A 827 -31.35 -41.07 -10.24
N VAL A 828 -30.94 -42.32 -10.47
CA VAL A 828 -30.79 -43.33 -9.42
C VAL A 828 -29.31 -43.66 -9.21
N LEU A 829 -28.82 -43.28 -8.03
CA LEU A 829 -27.50 -43.63 -7.52
C LEU A 829 -27.59 -44.91 -6.69
N THR A 830 -27.06 -46.01 -7.20
CA THR A 830 -26.93 -47.25 -6.44
C THR A 830 -25.58 -47.27 -5.74
N VAL A 831 -25.58 -47.30 -4.40
CA VAL A 831 -24.37 -47.34 -3.57
C VAL A 831 -24.30 -48.66 -2.81
N THR A 832 -23.15 -49.32 -2.83
CA THR A 832 -22.87 -50.53 -2.03
C THR A 832 -21.76 -50.18 -1.05
N VAL A 833 -22.03 -50.32 0.24
CA VAL A 833 -21.06 -50.02 1.31
C VAL A 833 -20.28 -51.30 1.61
N ASP A 834 -19.01 -51.32 1.20
CA ASP A 834 -18.11 -52.46 1.39
C ASP A 834 -17.39 -52.40 2.74
N GLN A 835 -17.13 -51.21 3.25
CA GLN A 835 -16.51 -50.97 4.54
C GLN A 835 -17.20 -49.80 5.26
N ASN A 836 -17.50 -50.00 6.54
CA ASN A 836 -18.00 -48.99 7.48
C ASN A 836 -17.27 -49.20 8.81
N ASN A 837 -16.83 -48.12 9.44
CA ASN A 837 -16.11 -48.20 10.72
C ASN A 837 -17.00 -48.12 11.97
N ASP A 838 -18.32 -48.27 11.84
CA ASP A 838 -19.33 -48.24 12.92
C ASP A 838 -19.78 -46.86 13.42
N GLY A 839 -19.33 -45.78 12.76
CA GLY A 839 -19.90 -44.44 12.87
C GLY A 839 -21.22 -44.23 12.10
N GLU A 840 -21.89 -43.10 12.33
CA GLU A 840 -22.94 -42.62 11.43
C GLU A 840 -22.25 -42.04 10.20
N ALA A 841 -22.46 -42.65 9.05
CA ALA A 841 -22.29 -42.01 7.75
C ALA A 841 -23.61 -42.27 7.00
N LEU A 842 -24.00 -41.32 6.15
CA LEU A 842 -25.40 -41.13 5.71
C LEU A 842 -26.11 -42.39 5.14
N ILE A 843 -25.37 -43.41 4.69
CA ILE A 843 -25.91 -44.53 3.90
C ILE A 843 -26.04 -45.82 4.72
N CYS A 844 -25.10 -46.15 5.59
CA CYS A 844 -25.07 -47.40 6.37
C CYS A 844 -25.10 -47.10 7.89
N ASN A 845 -25.89 -47.86 8.64
CA ASN A 845 -26.06 -47.58 10.08
C ASN A 845 -24.81 -47.92 10.91
N ALA A 846 -24.68 -47.24 12.05
CA ALA A 846 -23.61 -47.34 13.06
C ALA A 846 -23.41 -48.73 13.71
N ALA A 847 -24.05 -49.80 13.23
CA ALA A 847 -23.92 -51.15 13.78
C ALA A 847 -23.46 -52.20 12.76
N ALA A 848 -23.25 -51.83 11.50
CA ALA A 848 -22.94 -52.75 10.42
C ALA A 848 -21.63 -52.38 9.71
N ALA A 849 -20.68 -53.32 9.67
CA ALA A 849 -19.38 -53.14 8.99
C ALA A 849 -19.47 -53.11 7.45
N SER A 850 -20.65 -53.41 6.87
CA SER A 850 -20.98 -53.30 5.44
C SER A 850 -22.50 -53.34 5.27
N CYS A 851 -23.01 -52.75 4.18
CA CYS A 851 -24.43 -52.73 3.84
C CYS A 851 -24.66 -53.20 2.40
N ALA A 852 -25.79 -53.88 2.17
CA ALA A 852 -26.20 -54.25 0.81
C ALA A 852 -26.55 -53.00 -0.02
N ALA A 853 -26.45 -53.12 -1.35
CA ALA A 853 -26.73 -52.05 -2.29
C ALA A 853 -28.04 -51.30 -1.97
N GLN A 854 -27.94 -49.97 -1.88
CA GLN A 854 -29.06 -49.06 -1.69
C GLN A 854 -29.23 -48.18 -2.93
N ASP A 855 -30.47 -48.02 -3.37
CA ASP A 855 -30.82 -47.12 -4.47
C ASP A 855 -31.28 -45.79 -3.86
N LEU A 856 -30.52 -44.73 -4.13
CA LEU A 856 -30.79 -43.35 -3.72
C LEU A 856 -31.27 -42.56 -4.93
N THR A 857 -32.35 -41.79 -4.79
CA THR A 857 -32.77 -40.87 -5.85
C THR A 857 -31.94 -39.59 -5.71
N ILE A 858 -31.32 -39.15 -6.79
CA ILE A 858 -30.49 -37.94 -6.79
C ILE A 858 -30.92 -36.94 -7.87
N SER A 859 -30.64 -35.66 -7.63
CA SER A 859 -30.67 -34.64 -8.68
C SER A 859 -29.42 -33.76 -8.61
N LEU A 860 -28.81 -33.51 -9.77
CA LEU A 860 -27.66 -32.64 -9.94
C LEU A 860 -28.10 -31.34 -10.61
N THR A 861 -27.84 -30.19 -9.99
CA THR A 861 -28.14 -28.86 -10.54
C THR A 861 -26.95 -27.94 -10.30
N GLY A 862 -26.13 -27.70 -11.32
CA GLY A 862 -24.87 -26.96 -11.16
C GLY A 862 -23.98 -27.65 -10.13
N ASP A 863 -23.65 -26.93 -9.07
CA ASP A 863 -22.82 -27.36 -7.95
C ASP A 863 -23.62 -27.92 -6.78
N GLN A 864 -24.88 -28.28 -6.98
CA GLN A 864 -25.70 -28.94 -5.96
C GLN A 864 -26.02 -30.40 -6.31
N LEU A 865 -25.69 -31.30 -5.39
CA LEU A 865 -26.12 -32.69 -5.36
C LEU A 865 -27.21 -32.83 -4.31
N ILE A 866 -28.42 -33.18 -4.73
CA ILE A 866 -29.53 -33.46 -3.82
C ILE A 866 -29.71 -34.97 -3.76
N ILE A 867 -29.68 -35.54 -2.55
CA ILE A 867 -29.93 -36.96 -2.29
C ILE A 867 -31.24 -37.09 -1.51
N ASP A 868 -32.19 -37.87 -2.03
CA ASP A 868 -33.47 -38.17 -1.37
C ASP A 868 -33.57 -39.66 -0.99
N PRO A 869 -33.16 -40.04 0.24
CA PRO A 869 -33.16 -41.44 0.67
C PRO A 869 -34.55 -41.97 1.05
N SER A 870 -35.57 -41.12 1.30
CA SER A 870 -36.92 -41.60 1.69
C SER A 870 -38.04 -40.52 1.82
N GLY A 871 -37.86 -39.33 1.24
CA GLY A 871 -38.79 -38.19 1.25
C GLY A 871 -38.26 -36.94 1.96
N ASP A 872 -37.05 -37.00 2.51
CA ASP A 872 -36.34 -35.89 3.16
C ASP A 872 -35.05 -35.64 2.36
N ALA A 873 -35.10 -34.67 1.43
CA ALA A 873 -33.99 -34.36 0.55
C ALA A 873 -32.87 -33.62 1.31
N VAL A 874 -31.63 -34.09 1.14
CA VAL A 874 -30.41 -33.46 1.66
C VAL A 874 -29.62 -32.88 0.50
N THR A 875 -29.24 -31.62 0.59
CA THR A 875 -28.47 -30.90 -0.44
C THR A 875 -27.01 -30.82 -0.03
N PHE A 876 -26.13 -31.29 -0.89
CA PHE A 876 -24.68 -31.16 -0.79
C PHE A 876 -24.23 -30.14 -1.82
N ASP A 877 -23.34 -29.25 -1.42
CA ASP A 877 -22.68 -28.34 -2.33
C ASP A 877 -21.38 -29.01 -2.83
N ARG A 878 -21.00 -28.71 -4.06
CA ARG A 878 -19.74 -29.20 -4.61
C ARG A 878 -18.62 -28.52 -3.80
N ALA A 879 -17.72 -29.36 -3.28
CA ALA A 879 -16.58 -28.90 -2.49
C ALA A 879 -15.35 -28.61 -3.38
N LEU A 880 -15.45 -28.95 -4.66
CA LEU A 880 -14.49 -28.61 -5.70
C LEU A 880 -14.97 -27.31 -6.29
#